data_AF-A0A4P9XZ85-F1
#
_entry.id   AF-A0A4P9XZ85-F1
#
_cell.length_a   1.000
_cell.length_b   1.000
_cell.length_c   1.000
_cell.angle_alpha   90.00
_cell.angle_beta   90.00
_cell.angle_gamma   90.00
#
_symmetry.space_group_name_H-M   'P 1'
#
loop_
_entity.id
_entity.type
_entity.pdbx_description
1 polymer ?
#
loop_
_entity_poly.entity_id
_entity_poly.type
_entity_poly.pdbx_seq_one_letter_code
_entity_poly.pdbx_strand_id
1 'polypeptide(L)'
;MNSPHRRSRNLLLEGGAYLSPSKRQRTARDEQMPDEGFMRGAIVRIALRNFVTYDRCEFFPGPHLNMIIGPNGTGKSTIVCAMALGLGGNPSLLGRSKEVSDFVKHGHDKAIIDVELYRGPPEQNVVIKRQIKRSTNASTWKIDGQNASQRDVLALAQDLRIQVDNLCQFLPQDRVGEFAQMSPSELLVETQKAAGEAVLSEYHARLIADRKEEKQLAESIDQETTHVDQLSKRNAVLERDVIRFQERENIMKQVAQLKIGLLMACYGATKNDLKEAKDTRKKMFEEHRRLEHETEPFRRRQSEFSRNVQELEREQRNCMEEQKKGMRTLEGQARAIDQLVADSDAHRQSFHAIRNREKQRKARIRALQDSVQELQRQLPASPPSADTSDVDTALQRNRDETNALREQQSTYKSETIGIQNDGQEIQSRLTDVQMRLSKLDNIRSQRLELVRRTDQATYRAAMWLEKNRDMFSGAVYGPICLEVNVKDRKYANAVELAIGRNMMTFVCTNKSDYNLFARELIDKQRLRVSVVCFSKSLDNFQSPVSKEELAEWGLEAFLIETVEAPDAVLVALCEQNKLHQVPFAHGKVDEDAVIASRKIGAYIANGVQNTIRFSAYGKREASVQAGIVREARLLATSVNVEEKNRLIQEADRCRSLLEANAMRVREIKVKEQEANSKLETLQQTKDSLIGKKRYIQAERNAYDRACTHLESRQSELKRMLDEPDCADKERAELQEKLNACGLQRSQAVIKLKDLAKHQRSILERRTTATLKHLGAFAKLRELQNAANAHEEALRATEKAYHEANNRYNEKKAEAKRRLDELTKATADLDDETREIAKQIFNTKTLAEIEDDLVSKTAQADLTHAANPRIIKEYEERKETIEQLYSKLKEKEDRLQQLRDGMSQARSEWEPKICALVNEVSASFSAAFKAIKCSGEVRLHRHDDYDQWGIEIMVKFRDNEEMQALNGQRQSGGERSVSTILYLMALQQRAKSPFRVVDEINQGMDPRNERMVHQRLVEVSCRPDTPQYFLVTPKLLPNLVYHDMMKVLCIFNGEWQPEKFHIKGFLRQRKKLVKA
;
A
#
# COMPACT_ATOMS: atom_id res chain seq x y z
N MET A 1 15.49 96.75 -10.96
CA MET A 1 16.60 96.57 -11.93
C MET A 1 16.50 95.18 -12.54
N ASN A 2 16.35 95.15 -13.86
CA ASN A 2 16.55 94.10 -14.86
C ASN A 2 16.52 92.59 -14.48
N SER A 3 15.55 91.91 -15.10
CA SER A 3 15.54 90.52 -15.61
C SER A 3 16.78 90.23 -16.52
N PRO A 4 17.01 89.02 -17.11
CA PRO A 4 16.15 87.82 -17.24
C PRO A 4 16.92 86.46 -17.18
N HIS A 5 16.41 85.22 -17.36
CA HIS A 5 15.53 84.52 -18.32
C HIS A 5 15.32 83.08 -17.76
N ARG A 6 14.32 82.23 -18.06
CA ARG A 6 13.00 82.28 -18.74
C ARG A 6 12.33 80.91 -18.51
N ARG A 7 11.04 80.92 -18.15
CA ARG A 7 9.88 80.04 -18.55
C ARG A 7 10.04 78.51 -18.48
N SER A 8 9.30 77.73 -17.67
CA SER A 8 7.85 77.57 -17.41
C SER A 8 7.04 76.75 -18.44
N ARG A 9 6.36 75.72 -17.89
CA ARG A 9 5.02 75.15 -18.20
C ARG A 9 4.84 73.92 -19.11
N ASN A 10 4.40 72.84 -18.46
CA ASN A 10 3.13 72.10 -18.59
C ASN A 10 2.69 71.35 -19.88
N LEU A 11 2.25 70.11 -19.61
CA LEU A 11 1.02 69.40 -20.04
C LEU A 11 0.94 68.66 -21.41
N LEU A 12 0.67 67.35 -21.25
CA LEU A 12 -0.31 66.46 -21.93
C LEU A 12 -0.13 65.93 -23.38
N LEU A 13 -0.34 64.60 -23.43
CA LEU A 13 -1.07 63.75 -24.40
C LEU A 13 -0.38 63.12 -25.63
N GLU A 14 -0.58 61.80 -25.67
CA GLU A 14 -0.89 60.92 -26.81
C GLU A 14 0.16 60.56 -27.89
N GLY A 15 0.16 59.26 -28.23
CA GLY A 15 0.31 58.81 -29.61
C GLY A 15 1.51 57.92 -29.93
N GLY A 16 1.24 56.62 -30.13
CA GLY A 16 1.63 55.94 -31.38
C GLY A 16 3.04 55.40 -31.58
N ALA A 17 3.10 54.06 -31.63
CA ALA A 17 3.82 53.25 -32.62
C ALA A 17 5.37 53.10 -32.58
N TYR A 18 5.74 51.84 -32.34
CA TYR A 18 6.82 51.06 -32.99
C TYR A 18 8.21 51.69 -33.15
N LEU A 19 9.12 51.33 -32.24
CA LEU A 19 10.55 51.22 -32.53
C LEU A 19 11.10 49.85 -32.08
N SER A 20 11.78 49.21 -33.02
CA SER A 20 12.48 47.94 -32.99
C SER A 20 13.45 47.74 -31.82
N PRO A 21 13.68 46.50 -31.34
CA PRO A 21 14.65 46.23 -30.28
C PRO A 21 16.07 46.11 -30.86
N SER A 22 16.81 47.22 -30.90
CA SER A 22 18.26 47.16 -31.11
C SER A 22 19.01 47.09 -29.78
N LYS A 23 19.76 45.99 -29.60
CA LYS A 23 21.03 45.87 -28.85
C LYS A 23 21.15 46.73 -27.57
N ARG A 24 20.80 46.14 -26.41
CA ARG A 24 21.41 46.52 -25.13
C ARG A 24 21.98 45.31 -24.40
N GLN A 25 23.31 45.28 -24.43
CA GLN A 25 24.23 44.86 -23.36
C GLN A 25 24.16 43.41 -22.86
N ARG A 26 24.85 42.55 -23.62
CA ARG A 26 25.72 41.50 -23.09
C ARG A 26 26.92 42.17 -22.40
N THR A 27 26.85 42.45 -21.10
CA THR A 27 28.03 42.83 -20.30
C THR A 27 27.88 42.29 -18.88
N ALA A 28 28.18 40.99 -18.72
CA ALA A 28 28.54 40.30 -17.47
C ALA A 28 28.89 38.82 -17.76
N ARG A 29 29.66 38.55 -18.84
CA ARG A 29 30.02 37.19 -19.28
C ARG A 29 31.53 36.90 -19.22
N ASP A 30 32.27 37.65 -18.39
CA ASP A 30 33.71 37.48 -18.18
C ASP A 30 34.02 37.01 -16.75
N GLU A 31 33.60 35.78 -16.45
CA GLU A 31 34.39 34.84 -15.65
C GLU A 31 34.42 33.56 -16.48
N GLN A 32 35.50 33.34 -17.24
CA GLN A 32 35.73 32.10 -17.97
C GLN A 32 35.62 30.93 -16.98
N MET A 33 34.57 30.10 -17.13
CA MET A 33 34.52 28.82 -16.43
C MET A 33 35.64 27.95 -16.99
N PRO A 34 36.43 27.25 -16.16
CA PRO A 34 37.37 26.27 -16.67
C PRO A 34 36.56 25.15 -17.34
N ASP A 35 36.78 24.92 -18.64
CA ASP A 35 36.23 23.80 -19.42
C ASP A 35 36.79 22.43 -18.98
N GLU A 36 37.65 22.40 -17.96
CA GLU A 36 38.34 21.19 -17.51
C GLU A 36 37.47 20.39 -16.53
N GLY A 37 36.76 19.38 -17.05
CA GLY A 37 36.27 18.25 -16.25
C GLY A 37 34.82 17.81 -16.45
N PHE A 38 34.00 18.51 -17.25
CA PHE A 38 32.62 18.06 -17.51
C PHE A 38 32.59 16.90 -18.52
N MET A 39 31.78 15.86 -18.22
CA MET A 39 31.50 14.80 -19.19
C MET A 39 30.33 15.18 -20.11
N ARG A 40 30.36 14.67 -21.34
CA ARG A 40 29.27 14.83 -22.32
C ARG A 40 27.94 14.38 -21.70
N GLY A 41 26.94 15.25 -21.72
CA GLY A 41 25.62 15.08 -21.09
C GLY A 41 25.49 15.66 -19.68
N ALA A 42 26.56 16.21 -19.08
CA ALA A 42 26.50 16.83 -17.74
C ALA A 42 25.73 18.16 -17.75
N ILE A 43 25.14 18.52 -16.60
CA ILE A 43 24.38 19.76 -16.44
C ILE A 43 25.31 20.90 -16.06
N VAL A 44 25.37 21.93 -16.91
CA VAL A 44 26.22 23.13 -16.71
C VAL A 44 25.46 24.27 -16.06
N ARG A 45 24.17 24.42 -16.40
CA ARG A 45 23.31 25.49 -15.87
C ARG A 45 21.87 25.04 -15.81
N ILE A 46 21.18 25.47 -14.75
CA ILE A 46 19.73 25.38 -14.65
C ILE A 46 19.18 26.76 -14.28
N ALA A 47 18.16 27.21 -15.02
CA ALA A 47 17.42 28.43 -14.71
C ALA A 47 15.93 28.15 -14.54
N LEU A 48 15.36 28.73 -13.49
CA LEU A 48 13.95 28.58 -13.12
C LEU A 48 13.28 29.95 -13.08
N ARG A 49 12.04 30.01 -13.55
CA ARG A 49 11.18 31.19 -13.42
C ARG A 49 9.76 30.80 -13.06
N ASN A 50 9.21 31.40 -12.02
CA ASN A 50 7.87 31.16 -11.47
C ASN A 50 7.57 29.67 -11.24
N PHE A 51 8.58 28.90 -10.83
CA PHE A 51 8.52 27.45 -10.70
C PHE A 51 8.48 27.07 -9.22
N VAL A 52 7.33 26.56 -8.77
CA VAL A 52 7.01 26.21 -7.37
C VAL A 52 7.37 27.34 -6.38
N THR A 53 8.52 27.27 -5.72
CA THR A 53 8.97 28.24 -4.70
C THR A 53 9.79 29.38 -5.29
N TYR A 54 10.33 29.23 -6.50
CA TYR A 54 11.26 30.19 -7.12
C TYR A 54 10.55 31.18 -8.05
N ASP A 55 10.70 32.49 -7.80
CA ASP A 55 10.33 33.54 -8.77
C ASP A 55 11.31 33.58 -9.94
N ARG A 56 12.61 33.61 -9.61
CA ARG A 56 13.71 33.52 -10.58
C ARG A 56 14.95 32.99 -9.88
N CYS A 57 15.57 31.95 -10.44
CA CYS A 57 16.81 31.38 -9.93
C CYS A 57 17.69 30.89 -11.08
N GLU A 58 19.00 31.06 -10.96
CA GLU A 58 20.01 30.47 -11.85
C GLU A 58 21.13 29.89 -10.99
N PHE A 59 21.50 28.63 -11.26
CA PHE A 59 22.63 28.00 -10.60
C PHE A 59 23.47 27.20 -11.58
N PHE A 60 24.77 27.14 -11.27
CA PHE A 60 25.82 26.56 -12.10
C PHE A 60 26.49 25.44 -11.31
N PRO A 61 26.13 24.16 -11.55
CA PRO A 61 26.80 23.02 -10.95
C PRO A 61 28.30 22.95 -11.33
N GLY A 62 29.08 22.18 -10.56
CA GLY A 62 30.44 21.76 -10.90
C GLY A 62 30.45 20.38 -11.56
N PRO A 63 31.60 19.94 -12.11
CA PRO A 63 31.70 18.71 -12.89
C PRO A 63 31.58 17.40 -12.07
N HIS A 64 31.91 17.43 -10.78
CA HIS A 64 31.89 16.25 -9.90
C HIS A 64 30.74 16.31 -8.89
N LEU A 65 31.02 16.27 -7.58
CA LEU A 65 30.00 16.26 -6.52
C LEU A 65 29.42 17.65 -6.26
N ASN A 66 28.11 17.77 -6.38
CA ASN A 66 27.30 18.95 -6.13
C ASN A 66 26.38 18.71 -4.94
N MET A 67 26.66 19.33 -3.80
CA MET A 67 25.88 19.18 -2.59
C MET A 67 24.90 20.34 -2.44
N ILE A 68 23.60 20.07 -2.57
CA ILE A 68 22.53 21.04 -2.43
C ILE A 68 21.99 21.01 -1.01
N ILE A 69 22.14 22.11 -0.27
CA ILE A 69 21.82 22.20 1.16
C ILE A 69 20.87 23.35 1.47
N GLY A 70 20.07 23.20 2.52
CA GLY A 70 19.10 24.21 2.97
C GLY A 70 18.07 23.66 3.97
N PRO A 71 17.45 24.52 4.80
CA PRO A 71 16.37 24.09 5.71
C PRO A 71 15.19 23.42 4.98
N ASN A 72 14.40 22.61 5.69
CA ASN A 72 13.18 22.02 5.14
C ASN A 72 12.22 23.11 4.64
N GLY A 73 11.55 22.86 3.52
CA GLY A 73 10.62 23.81 2.91
C GLY A 73 11.23 24.93 2.05
N THR A 74 12.56 25.07 1.99
CA THR A 74 13.22 26.17 1.24
C THR A 74 13.25 26.01 -0.28
N GLY A 75 12.82 24.86 -0.82
CA GLY A 75 12.80 24.59 -2.26
C GLY A 75 13.92 23.69 -2.79
N LYS A 76 14.70 23.01 -1.95
CA LYS A 76 15.77 22.10 -2.38
C LYS A 76 15.33 21.06 -3.43
N SER A 77 14.34 20.23 -3.10
CA SER A 77 13.79 19.21 -3.99
C SER A 77 13.09 19.79 -5.21
N THR A 78 12.78 21.10 -5.21
CA THR A 78 12.24 21.78 -6.39
C THR A 78 13.29 21.87 -7.51
N ILE A 79 14.58 21.96 -7.18
CA ILE A 79 15.67 21.90 -8.17
C ILE A 79 15.72 20.52 -8.83
N VAL A 80 15.61 19.45 -8.04
CA VAL A 80 15.54 18.06 -8.52
C VAL A 80 14.34 17.90 -9.44
N CYS A 81 13.15 18.36 -9.01
CA CYS A 81 11.96 18.35 -9.85
C CYS A 81 12.17 19.07 -11.19
N ALA A 82 12.88 20.20 -11.18
CA ALA A 82 13.17 20.95 -12.39
C ALA A 82 14.15 20.23 -13.32
N MET A 83 15.15 19.51 -12.80
CA MET A 83 16.04 18.66 -13.60
C MET A 83 15.26 17.58 -14.34
N ALA A 84 14.42 16.82 -13.62
CA ALA A 84 13.62 15.75 -14.22
C ALA A 84 12.61 16.29 -15.25
N LEU A 85 11.82 17.30 -14.87
CA LEU A 85 10.82 17.88 -15.77
C LEU A 85 11.46 18.61 -16.94
N GLY A 86 12.60 19.28 -16.75
CA GLY A 86 13.32 19.97 -17.82
C GLY A 86 13.87 19.03 -18.89
N LEU A 87 14.14 17.77 -18.53
CA LEU A 87 14.72 16.75 -19.41
C LEU A 87 13.70 15.76 -19.99
N GLY A 88 12.40 16.06 -19.88
CA GLY A 88 11.35 15.22 -20.48
C GLY A 88 10.66 14.22 -19.55
N GLY A 89 11.09 14.15 -18.28
CA GLY A 89 10.55 13.21 -17.29
C GLY A 89 9.06 13.44 -16.97
N ASN A 90 8.39 12.35 -16.59
CA ASN A 90 6.98 12.33 -16.18
C ASN A 90 6.82 12.86 -14.73
N PRO A 91 5.86 13.77 -14.45
CA PRO A 91 5.56 14.23 -13.08
C PRO A 91 5.37 13.11 -12.05
N SER A 92 4.81 11.97 -12.47
CA SER A 92 4.58 10.79 -11.61
C SER A 92 5.87 10.17 -11.07
N LEU A 93 7.03 10.46 -11.67
CA LEU A 93 8.33 9.99 -11.17
C LEU A 93 8.69 10.69 -9.86
N LEU A 94 8.23 11.93 -9.67
CA LEU A 94 8.67 12.82 -8.60
C LEU A 94 7.86 12.69 -7.30
N GLY A 95 6.88 11.76 -7.23
CA GLY A 95 6.09 11.49 -6.01
C GLY A 95 5.13 12.62 -5.56
N ARG A 96 5.23 13.80 -6.16
CA ARG A 96 4.60 15.04 -5.67
C ARG A 96 3.25 15.40 -6.30
N SER A 97 3.14 15.32 -7.62
CA SER A 97 1.90 15.56 -8.35
C SER A 97 1.90 14.80 -9.68
N LYS A 98 0.71 14.48 -10.19
CA LYS A 98 0.49 13.89 -11.52
C LYS A 98 0.40 14.96 -12.61
N GLU A 99 0.11 16.21 -12.26
CA GLU A 99 -0.07 17.31 -13.20
C GLU A 99 1.17 18.22 -13.28
N VAL A 100 1.47 18.73 -14.47
CA VAL A 100 2.58 19.67 -14.68
C VAL A 100 2.20 21.08 -14.22
N SER A 101 0.90 21.44 -14.28
CA SER A 101 0.31 22.70 -13.82
C SER A 101 0.63 23.01 -12.35
N ASP A 102 0.70 21.99 -11.49
CA ASP A 102 0.99 22.11 -10.06
C ASP A 102 2.42 22.58 -9.77
N PHE A 103 3.32 22.47 -10.76
CA PHE A 103 4.69 22.97 -10.64
C PHE A 103 4.80 24.48 -10.96
N VAL A 104 3.70 25.13 -11.35
CA VAL A 104 3.63 26.58 -11.52
C VAL A 104 3.38 27.25 -10.16
N LYS A 105 4.23 28.23 -9.81
CA LYS A 105 4.12 28.99 -8.55
C LYS A 105 2.73 29.61 -8.41
N HIS A 106 2.16 29.55 -7.21
CA HIS A 106 0.85 30.15 -6.92
C HIS A 106 0.83 31.65 -7.27
N GLY A 107 -0.25 32.11 -7.90
CA GLY A 107 -0.40 33.49 -8.39
C GLY A 107 0.21 33.74 -9.78
N HIS A 108 0.74 32.71 -10.45
CA HIS A 108 1.27 32.83 -11.81
C HIS A 108 0.63 31.83 -12.78
N ASP A 109 0.53 32.22 -14.06
CA ASP A 109 -0.06 31.40 -15.12
C ASP A 109 0.95 30.52 -15.86
N LYS A 110 2.24 30.81 -15.73
CA LYS A 110 3.32 30.11 -16.43
C LYS A 110 4.58 29.94 -15.61
N ALA A 111 5.25 28.82 -15.82
CA ALA A 111 6.59 28.53 -15.30
C ALA A 111 7.55 28.18 -16.44
N ILE A 112 8.84 28.49 -16.28
CA ILE A 112 9.89 28.20 -17.27
C ILE A 112 11.04 27.48 -16.58
N ILE A 113 11.52 26.41 -17.22
CA ILE A 113 12.70 25.64 -16.85
C ILE A 113 13.66 25.66 -18.04
N ASP A 114 14.89 26.14 -17.84
CA ASP A 114 15.97 26.03 -18.82
C ASP A 114 17.07 25.12 -18.24
N VAL A 115 17.45 24.07 -18.98
CA VAL A 115 18.53 23.15 -18.63
C VAL A 115 19.58 23.20 -19.74
N GLU A 116 20.82 23.51 -19.37
CA GLU A 116 21.96 23.55 -20.29
C GLU A 116 22.85 22.33 -20.07
N LEU A 117 23.05 21.55 -21.14
CA LEU A 117 23.81 20.30 -21.14
C LEU A 117 25.12 20.46 -21.91
N TYR A 118 26.19 19.93 -21.34
CA TYR A 118 27.52 19.92 -21.95
C TYR A 118 27.62 18.90 -23.08
N ARG A 119 28.10 19.30 -24.27
CA ARG A 119 28.35 18.36 -25.38
C ARG A 119 29.83 18.05 -25.62
N GLY A 120 30.72 18.90 -25.12
CA GLY A 120 32.17 18.77 -25.31
C GLY A 120 32.64 19.41 -26.62
N PRO A 121 33.86 19.98 -26.66
CA PRO A 121 34.43 20.55 -27.89
C PRO A 121 34.51 19.51 -29.02
N PRO A 122 34.22 19.87 -30.29
CA PRO A 122 33.89 21.22 -30.78
C PRO A 122 32.39 21.58 -30.69
N GLU A 123 31.54 20.70 -30.17
CA GLU A 123 30.10 20.93 -30.09
C GLU A 123 29.75 21.97 -29.01
N GLN A 124 28.84 22.90 -29.34
CA GLN A 124 28.31 23.83 -28.35
C GLN A 124 27.33 23.13 -27.40
N ASN A 125 27.27 23.61 -26.16
CA ASN A 125 26.27 23.17 -25.19
C ASN A 125 24.85 23.38 -25.73
N VAL A 126 23.96 22.46 -25.39
CA VAL A 126 22.55 22.51 -25.80
C VAL A 126 21.67 23.01 -24.66
N VAL A 127 20.73 23.90 -24.96
CA VAL A 127 19.77 24.43 -23.98
C VAL A 127 18.37 23.91 -24.28
N ILE A 128 17.85 23.11 -23.35
CA ILE A 128 16.47 22.64 -23.36
C ILE A 128 15.63 23.59 -22.52
N LYS A 129 14.57 24.14 -23.10
CA LYS A 129 13.63 25.05 -22.45
C LYS A 129 12.23 24.43 -22.43
N ARG A 130 11.69 24.24 -21.24
CA ARG A 130 10.30 23.82 -21.02
C ARG A 130 9.51 24.98 -20.44
N GLN A 131 8.40 25.33 -21.07
CA GLN A 131 7.45 26.30 -20.55
C GLN A 131 6.11 25.61 -20.25
N ILE A 132 5.68 25.68 -18.99
CA ILE A 132 4.45 25.07 -18.48
C ILE A 132 3.39 26.16 -18.35
N LYS A 133 2.16 25.89 -18.81
CA LYS A 133 0.99 26.77 -18.64
C LYS A 133 0.01 26.14 -17.66
N ARG A 134 -0.38 26.90 -16.63
CA ARG A 134 -1.31 26.44 -15.57
C ARG A 134 -2.72 26.20 -16.12
N SER A 135 -3.25 27.11 -16.93
CA SER A 135 -4.65 27.09 -17.39
C SER A 135 -5.02 25.89 -18.27
N THR A 136 -4.06 25.33 -19.00
CA THR A 136 -4.31 24.23 -19.96
C THR A 136 -3.61 22.93 -19.58
N ASN A 137 -2.93 22.90 -18.42
CA ASN A 137 -2.04 21.80 -18.01
C ASN A 137 -1.07 21.33 -19.13
N ALA A 138 -0.63 22.27 -19.98
CA ALA A 138 0.14 21.97 -21.19
C ALA A 138 1.59 22.46 -21.07
N SER A 139 2.50 21.78 -21.76
CA SER A 139 3.92 22.15 -21.86
C SER A 139 4.30 22.46 -23.31
N THR A 140 5.13 23.48 -23.50
CA THR A 140 5.80 23.78 -24.77
C THR A 140 7.30 23.60 -24.59
N TRP A 141 7.96 23.06 -25.61
CA TRP A 141 9.38 22.71 -25.56
C TRP A 141 10.18 23.46 -26.62
N LYS A 142 11.41 23.81 -26.28
CA LYS A 142 12.39 24.36 -27.21
C LYS A 142 13.77 23.75 -26.98
N ILE A 143 14.49 23.48 -28.06
CA ILE A 143 15.90 23.08 -28.05
C ILE A 143 16.66 24.20 -28.77
N ASP A 144 17.62 24.83 -28.10
CA ASP A 144 18.40 25.98 -28.62
C ASP A 144 17.53 27.13 -29.17
N GLY A 145 16.35 27.31 -28.59
CA GLY A 145 15.40 28.36 -28.96
C GLY A 145 14.44 27.99 -30.10
N GLN A 146 14.65 26.87 -30.79
CA GLN A 146 13.75 26.33 -31.81
C GLN A 146 12.63 25.50 -31.17
N ASN A 147 11.43 25.52 -31.72
CA ASN A 147 10.30 24.72 -31.21
C ASN A 147 10.61 23.22 -31.37
N ALA A 148 10.37 22.45 -30.32
CA ALA A 148 10.58 21.00 -30.31
C ALA A 148 9.35 20.29 -29.70
N SER A 149 9.22 19.00 -29.97
CA SER A 149 8.29 18.12 -29.27
C SER A 149 8.95 17.49 -28.05
N GLN A 150 8.15 16.91 -27.15
CA GLN A 150 8.70 16.12 -26.03
C GLN A 150 9.51 14.90 -26.54
N ARG A 151 9.12 14.32 -27.68
CA ARG A 151 9.85 13.19 -28.29
C ARG A 151 11.26 13.61 -28.71
N ASP A 152 11.43 14.80 -29.26
CA ASP A 152 12.74 15.32 -29.65
C ASP A 152 13.65 15.55 -28.43
N VAL A 153 13.07 16.04 -27.33
CA VAL A 153 13.79 16.21 -26.05
C VAL A 153 14.23 14.86 -25.48
N LEU A 154 13.35 13.84 -25.52
CA LEU A 154 13.68 12.49 -25.07
C LEU A 154 14.75 11.83 -25.96
N ALA A 155 14.69 12.03 -27.28
CA ALA A 155 15.70 11.55 -28.21
C ALA A 155 17.07 12.21 -27.94
N LEU A 156 17.10 13.52 -27.69
CA LEU A 156 18.31 14.24 -27.30
C LEU A 156 18.86 13.75 -25.95
N ALA A 157 17.98 13.55 -24.97
CA ALA A 157 18.37 13.00 -23.68
C ALA A 157 19.00 11.61 -23.85
N GLN A 158 18.40 10.75 -24.68
CA GLN A 158 18.91 9.41 -24.98
C GLN A 158 20.27 9.43 -25.71
N ASP A 159 20.48 10.33 -26.68
CA ASP A 159 21.77 10.53 -27.36
C ASP A 159 22.88 10.91 -26.37
N LEU A 160 22.54 11.77 -25.40
CA LEU A 160 23.43 12.17 -24.30
C LEU A 160 23.49 11.15 -23.15
N ARG A 161 22.89 9.97 -23.29
CA ARG A 161 22.82 8.90 -22.28
C ARG A 161 22.16 9.31 -20.96
N ILE A 162 21.21 10.24 -21.03
CA ILE A 162 20.39 10.69 -19.91
C ILE A 162 19.11 9.87 -19.86
N GLN A 163 18.91 9.15 -18.75
CA GLN A 163 17.74 8.31 -18.47
C GLN A 163 17.02 8.82 -17.22
N VAL A 164 16.05 9.73 -17.42
CA VAL A 164 15.31 10.35 -16.31
C VAL A 164 14.43 9.33 -15.55
N ASP A 165 13.99 8.28 -16.24
CA ASP A 165 13.13 7.22 -15.67
C ASP A 165 13.93 6.11 -14.94
N ASN A 166 15.27 6.15 -15.01
CA ASN A 166 16.14 5.16 -14.38
C ASN A 166 16.44 5.55 -12.92
N LEU A 167 16.00 4.72 -11.97
CA LEU A 167 16.17 4.95 -10.53
C LEU A 167 17.64 4.99 -10.08
N CYS A 168 18.57 4.43 -10.85
CA CYS A 168 20.00 4.51 -10.58
C CYS A 168 20.63 5.86 -10.99
N GLN A 169 19.99 6.60 -11.91
CA GLN A 169 20.37 7.96 -12.31
C GLN A 169 19.60 9.02 -11.53
N PHE A 170 18.30 8.81 -11.32
CA PHE A 170 17.41 9.77 -10.68
C PHE A 170 16.66 9.12 -9.53
N LEU A 171 17.08 9.42 -8.29
CA LEU A 171 16.48 8.85 -7.09
C LEU A 171 15.78 9.93 -6.26
N PRO A 172 14.47 10.18 -6.50
CA PRO A 172 13.70 11.13 -5.74
C PRO A 172 13.38 10.59 -4.34
N GLN A 173 13.16 11.52 -3.40
CA GLN A 173 12.94 11.27 -1.97
C GLN A 173 11.94 10.15 -1.69
N ASP A 174 10.76 10.18 -2.32
CA ASP A 174 9.67 9.24 -2.04
C ASP A 174 9.90 7.83 -2.63
N ARG A 175 10.88 7.66 -3.52
CA ARG A 175 11.14 6.38 -4.22
C ARG A 175 12.30 5.56 -3.65
N VAL A 176 13.03 6.08 -2.66
CA VAL A 176 14.06 5.29 -1.93
C VAL A 176 13.44 4.04 -1.29
N GLY A 177 12.19 4.16 -0.83
CA GLY A 177 11.41 3.06 -0.29
C GLY A 177 10.97 2.03 -1.35
N GLU A 178 10.60 2.48 -2.55
CA GLU A 178 10.19 1.61 -3.68
C GLU A 178 11.34 0.69 -4.10
N PHE A 179 12.57 1.20 -4.15
CA PHE A 179 13.75 0.39 -4.48
C PHE A 179 13.96 -0.78 -3.52
N ALA A 180 13.84 -0.53 -2.21
CA ALA A 180 13.94 -1.58 -1.18
C ALA A 180 12.72 -2.52 -1.14
N GLN A 181 11.66 -2.23 -1.90
CA GLN A 181 10.45 -3.05 -2.03
C GLN A 181 10.37 -3.79 -3.36
N MET A 182 11.29 -3.54 -4.30
CA MET A 182 11.35 -4.28 -5.56
C MET A 182 11.51 -5.77 -5.29
N SER A 183 10.81 -6.57 -6.09
CA SER A 183 11.05 -8.01 -6.12
C SER A 183 12.48 -8.30 -6.63
N PRO A 184 13.07 -9.45 -6.27
CA PRO A 184 14.38 -9.83 -6.80
C PRO A 184 14.47 -9.77 -8.33
N SER A 185 13.39 -10.13 -9.04
CA SER A 185 13.34 -10.10 -10.51
C SER A 185 13.27 -8.69 -11.09
N GLU A 186 12.48 -7.79 -10.49
CA GLU A 186 12.49 -6.36 -10.86
C GLU A 186 13.86 -5.73 -10.63
N LEU A 187 14.51 -6.06 -9.52
CA LEU A 187 15.86 -5.58 -9.20
C LEU A 187 16.88 -6.04 -10.25
N LEU A 188 16.77 -7.29 -10.73
CA LEU A 188 17.61 -7.81 -11.81
C LEU A 188 17.42 -7.01 -13.11
N VAL A 189 16.18 -6.75 -13.51
CA VAL A 189 15.86 -6.01 -14.74
C VAL A 189 16.37 -4.56 -14.65
N GLU A 190 16.13 -3.87 -13.54
CA GLU A 190 16.61 -2.50 -13.34
C GLU A 190 18.14 -2.44 -13.26
N THR A 191 18.78 -3.44 -12.67
CA THR A 191 20.25 -3.56 -12.65
C THR A 191 20.83 -3.74 -14.05
N GLN A 192 20.21 -4.57 -14.89
CA GLN A 192 20.62 -4.74 -16.29
C GLN A 192 20.46 -3.45 -17.10
N LYS A 193 19.34 -2.73 -16.92
CA LYS A 193 19.13 -1.45 -17.61
C LYS A 193 20.13 -0.37 -17.19
N ALA A 194 20.52 -0.36 -15.90
CA ALA A 194 21.38 0.68 -15.34
C ALA A 194 22.87 0.42 -15.53
N ALA A 195 23.32 -0.82 -15.37
CA ALA A 195 24.74 -1.19 -15.39
C ALA A 195 25.10 -2.26 -16.44
N GLY A 196 24.12 -2.90 -17.06
CA GLY A 196 24.33 -3.89 -18.11
C GLY A 196 24.52 -3.27 -19.50
N GLU A 197 25.05 -4.08 -20.41
CA GLU A 197 25.02 -3.80 -21.85
C GLU A 197 23.59 -3.96 -22.37
N ALA A 198 23.18 -3.18 -23.38
CA ALA A 198 21.83 -3.27 -23.97
C ALA A 198 21.47 -4.71 -24.38
N VAL A 199 22.47 -5.46 -24.86
CA VAL A 199 22.36 -6.86 -25.28
C VAL A 199 21.93 -7.80 -24.14
N LEU A 200 22.29 -7.51 -22.87
CA LEU A 200 21.88 -8.34 -21.72
C LEU A 200 20.36 -8.32 -21.53
N SER A 201 19.74 -7.14 -21.65
CA SER A 201 18.29 -7.00 -21.51
C SER A 201 17.53 -7.63 -22.68
N GLU A 202 18.09 -7.56 -23.90
CA GLU A 202 17.53 -8.21 -25.07
C GLU A 202 17.53 -9.74 -24.95
N TYR A 203 18.67 -10.33 -24.54
CA TYR A 203 18.74 -11.77 -24.31
C TYR A 203 17.84 -12.23 -23.16
N HIS A 204 17.73 -11.47 -22.08
CA HIS A 204 16.83 -11.80 -20.97
C HIS A 204 15.37 -11.79 -21.43
N ALA A 205 14.94 -10.78 -22.19
CA ALA A 205 13.60 -10.69 -22.74
C ALA A 205 13.30 -11.84 -23.72
N ARG A 206 14.27 -12.21 -24.57
CA ARG A 206 14.15 -13.34 -25.49
C ARG A 206 13.99 -14.67 -24.74
N LEU A 207 14.82 -14.94 -23.74
CA LEU A 207 14.74 -16.16 -22.92
C LEU A 207 13.37 -16.29 -22.20
N ILE A 208 12.80 -15.18 -21.73
CA ILE A 208 11.45 -15.16 -21.13
C ILE A 208 10.38 -15.51 -22.16
N ALA A 209 10.46 -14.95 -23.37
CA ALA A 209 9.52 -15.23 -24.46
C ALA A 209 9.61 -16.69 -24.92
N ASP A 210 10.82 -17.18 -25.18
CA ASP A 210 11.09 -18.54 -25.67
C ASP A 210 10.63 -19.59 -24.63
N ARG A 211 10.87 -19.36 -23.33
CA ARG A 211 10.41 -20.25 -22.25
C ARG A 211 8.89 -20.33 -22.15
N LYS A 212 8.19 -19.23 -22.44
CA LYS A 212 6.72 -19.21 -22.47
C LYS A 212 6.17 -19.98 -23.67
N GLU A 213 6.79 -19.85 -24.84
CA GLU A 213 6.44 -20.61 -26.04
C GLU A 213 6.72 -22.12 -25.84
N GLU A 214 7.83 -22.49 -25.19
CA GLU A 214 8.17 -23.88 -24.87
C GLU A 214 7.09 -24.56 -24.03
N LYS A 215 6.63 -23.92 -22.94
CA LYS A 215 5.57 -24.47 -22.08
C LYS A 215 4.26 -24.66 -22.84
N GLN A 216 3.87 -23.69 -23.67
CA GLN A 216 2.65 -23.78 -24.48
C GLN A 216 2.72 -24.91 -25.51
N LEU A 217 3.87 -25.07 -26.17
CA LEU A 217 4.06 -26.11 -27.18
C LEU A 217 4.13 -27.50 -26.54
N ALA A 218 4.79 -27.65 -25.38
CA ALA A 218 4.85 -28.91 -24.63
C ALA A 218 3.46 -29.36 -24.13
N GLU A 219 2.64 -28.44 -23.60
CA GLU A 219 1.25 -28.74 -23.22
C GLU A 219 0.39 -29.15 -24.43
N SER A 220 0.58 -28.51 -25.59
CA SER A 220 -0.12 -28.88 -26.82
C SER A 220 0.26 -30.28 -27.33
N ILE A 221 1.54 -30.66 -27.22
CA ILE A 221 2.02 -32.00 -27.61
C ILE A 221 1.41 -33.07 -26.69
N ASP A 222 1.43 -32.86 -25.37
CA ASP A 222 0.87 -33.83 -24.41
C ASP A 222 -0.63 -34.11 -24.64
N GLN A 223 -1.39 -33.06 -24.96
CA GLN A 223 -2.81 -33.18 -25.31
C GLN A 223 -3.05 -33.95 -26.61
N GLU A 224 -2.26 -33.67 -27.66
CA GLU A 224 -2.39 -34.33 -28.96
C GLU A 224 -1.90 -35.78 -28.92
N THR A 225 -0.84 -36.08 -28.15
CA THR A 225 -0.35 -37.45 -27.92
C THR A 225 -1.42 -38.30 -27.24
N THR A 226 -2.05 -37.75 -26.20
CA THR A 226 -3.16 -38.44 -25.51
C THR A 226 -4.34 -38.68 -26.46
N HIS A 227 -4.62 -37.75 -27.37
CA HIS A 227 -5.70 -37.88 -28.36
C HIS A 227 -5.41 -38.96 -29.41
N VAL A 228 -4.18 -39.02 -29.93
CA VAL A 228 -3.73 -40.04 -30.89
C VAL A 228 -3.76 -41.43 -30.27
N ASP A 229 -3.32 -41.58 -29.02
CA ASP A 229 -3.37 -42.84 -28.27
C ASP A 229 -4.80 -43.36 -28.07
N GLN A 230 -5.76 -42.47 -27.86
CA GLN A 230 -7.18 -42.84 -27.76
C GLN A 230 -7.76 -43.29 -29.11
N LEU A 231 -7.34 -42.68 -30.22
CA LEU A 231 -7.79 -43.06 -31.56
C LEU A 231 -7.15 -44.37 -32.03
N SER A 232 -5.86 -44.61 -31.73
CA SER A 232 -5.18 -45.87 -32.10
C SER A 232 -5.76 -47.08 -31.36
N LYS A 233 -6.05 -46.94 -30.07
CA LYS A 233 -6.72 -47.96 -29.24
C LYS A 233 -8.12 -48.31 -29.76
N ARG A 234 -8.82 -47.36 -30.39
CA ARG A 234 -10.14 -47.59 -30.99
C ARG A 234 -10.07 -48.25 -32.36
N ASN A 235 -9.05 -47.97 -33.18
CA ASN A 235 -8.92 -48.55 -34.52
C ASN A 235 -8.48 -50.02 -34.50
N ALA A 236 -7.69 -50.42 -33.50
CA ALA A 236 -7.29 -51.81 -33.26
C ALA A 236 -8.48 -52.76 -32.95
N VAL A 237 -9.63 -52.21 -32.58
CA VAL A 237 -10.86 -52.96 -32.31
C VAL A 237 -11.58 -53.35 -33.61
N LEU A 238 -11.51 -52.53 -34.66
CA LEU A 238 -12.26 -52.69 -35.92
C LEU A 238 -11.60 -53.66 -36.92
N GLU A 239 -10.29 -53.88 -36.82
CA GLU A 239 -9.52 -54.81 -37.66
C GLU A 239 -9.96 -56.28 -37.49
N ARG A 240 -10.51 -56.62 -36.33
CA ARG A 240 -10.95 -57.98 -35.97
C ARG A 240 -12.30 -58.37 -36.59
N ASP A 241 -13.10 -57.42 -37.06
CA ASP A 241 -14.45 -57.67 -37.58
C ASP A 241 -14.48 -58.01 -39.08
N VAL A 242 -13.40 -57.72 -39.82
CA VAL A 242 -13.25 -58.01 -41.27
C VAL A 242 -12.98 -59.50 -41.56
N ILE A 243 -12.35 -60.21 -40.62
CA ILE A 243 -11.92 -61.62 -40.77
C ILE A 243 -13.07 -62.61 -40.46
N ARG A 244 -14.06 -62.19 -39.66
CA ARG A 244 -15.16 -63.05 -39.15
C ARG A 244 -16.23 -63.43 -40.18
N PHE A 245 -16.24 -62.83 -41.36
CA PHE A 245 -17.30 -63.03 -42.37
C PHE A 245 -17.17 -64.37 -43.13
N GLN A 246 -15.96 -64.88 -43.35
CA GLN A 246 -15.72 -66.05 -44.20
C GLN A 246 -15.84 -67.40 -43.49
N GLU A 247 -15.98 -67.42 -42.16
CA GLU A 247 -15.88 -68.67 -41.39
C GLU A 247 -17.22 -69.41 -41.17
N ARG A 248 -18.40 -68.77 -41.15
CA ARG A 248 -19.69 -69.31 -40.60
C ARG A 248 -20.26 -70.63 -41.09
N GLU A 249 -20.03 -71.03 -42.33
CA GLU A 249 -20.76 -72.18 -42.88
C GLU A 249 -20.37 -73.54 -42.25
N ASN A 250 -19.15 -73.68 -41.71
CA ASN A 250 -18.61 -74.99 -41.32
C ASN A 250 -18.94 -75.44 -39.89
N ILE A 251 -19.81 -74.71 -39.22
CA ILE A 251 -19.70 -74.55 -37.77
C ILE A 251 -20.95 -74.97 -37.01
N MET A 252 -22.12 -74.76 -37.61
CA MET A 252 -23.42 -75.15 -37.06
C MET A 252 -23.51 -76.64 -36.66
N LYS A 253 -22.72 -77.53 -37.27
CA LYS A 253 -22.74 -78.99 -36.99
C LYS A 253 -22.00 -79.41 -35.72
N GLN A 254 -21.02 -78.64 -35.25
CA GLN A 254 -20.21 -79.01 -34.08
C GLN A 254 -20.81 -78.48 -32.76
N VAL A 255 -21.70 -77.48 -32.82
CA VAL A 255 -22.40 -76.85 -31.69
C VAL A 255 -23.21 -77.82 -30.84
N ALA A 256 -23.90 -78.77 -31.47
CA ALA A 256 -24.87 -79.62 -30.77
C ALA A 256 -24.22 -80.57 -29.75
N GLN A 257 -23.00 -81.06 -30.04
CA GLN A 257 -22.27 -82.02 -29.22
C GLN A 257 -21.53 -81.35 -28.04
N LEU A 258 -21.18 -80.07 -28.18
CA LEU A 258 -20.42 -79.30 -27.18
C LEU A 258 -21.30 -78.74 -26.04
N LYS A 259 -22.62 -78.60 -26.25
CA LYS A 259 -23.57 -78.04 -25.25
C LYS A 259 -23.68 -78.85 -23.96
N ILE A 260 -23.48 -80.17 -24.01
CA ILE A 260 -23.57 -81.06 -22.84
C ILE A 260 -22.26 -81.08 -22.05
N GLY A 261 -21.10 -81.09 -22.73
CA GLY A 261 -19.77 -80.93 -22.09
C GLY A 261 -19.59 -79.56 -21.42
N LEU A 262 -20.21 -78.51 -21.98
CA LEU A 262 -20.23 -77.16 -21.42
C LEU A 262 -20.80 -77.10 -19.99
N LEU A 263 -21.90 -77.81 -19.72
CA LEU A 263 -22.55 -77.78 -18.41
C LEU A 263 -21.66 -78.36 -17.30
N MET A 264 -20.93 -79.44 -17.59
CA MET A 264 -19.98 -80.06 -16.65
C MET A 264 -18.75 -79.18 -16.40
N ALA A 265 -18.20 -78.58 -17.45
CA ALA A 265 -17.09 -77.65 -17.34
C ALA A 265 -17.49 -76.37 -16.59
N CYS A 266 -18.65 -75.77 -16.91
CA CYS A 266 -19.21 -74.57 -16.27
C CYS A 266 -19.27 -74.66 -14.75
N TYR A 267 -19.61 -75.83 -14.20
CA TYR A 267 -19.58 -76.06 -12.76
C TYR A 267 -18.15 -76.06 -12.19
N GLY A 268 -17.20 -76.69 -12.89
CA GLY A 268 -15.76 -76.67 -12.57
C GLY A 268 -15.14 -75.26 -12.61
N ALA A 269 -15.51 -74.45 -13.61
CA ALA A 269 -15.13 -73.04 -13.74
C ALA A 269 -15.60 -72.21 -12.55
N THR A 270 -16.88 -72.32 -12.21
CA THR A 270 -17.50 -71.55 -11.13
C THR A 270 -16.93 -71.94 -9.76
N LYS A 271 -16.45 -73.18 -9.61
CA LYS A 271 -15.72 -73.65 -8.43
C LYS A 271 -14.32 -73.03 -8.32
N ASN A 272 -13.64 -72.81 -9.44
CA ASN A 272 -12.35 -72.09 -9.49
C ASN A 272 -12.54 -70.58 -9.23
N ASP A 273 -13.55 -69.95 -9.84
CA ASP A 273 -13.96 -68.56 -9.55
C ASP A 273 -14.25 -68.34 -8.06
N LEU A 274 -14.94 -69.29 -7.42
CA LEU A 274 -15.23 -69.25 -5.99
C LEU A 274 -13.95 -69.33 -5.14
N LYS A 275 -12.95 -70.10 -5.58
CA LYS A 275 -11.65 -70.21 -4.93
C LYS A 275 -10.86 -68.91 -5.07
N GLU A 276 -10.82 -68.32 -6.27
CA GLU A 276 -10.16 -67.02 -6.51
C GLU A 276 -10.84 -65.88 -5.75
N ALA A 277 -12.18 -65.85 -5.69
CA ALA A 277 -12.92 -64.87 -4.91
C ALA A 277 -12.65 -65.02 -3.40
N LYS A 278 -12.48 -66.26 -2.91
CA LYS A 278 -12.11 -66.55 -1.52
C LYS A 278 -10.70 -66.06 -1.19
N ASP A 279 -9.74 -66.28 -2.09
CA ASP A 279 -8.34 -65.88 -1.93
C ASP A 279 -8.19 -64.35 -2.04
N THR A 280 -8.91 -63.71 -2.97
CA THR A 280 -8.97 -62.24 -3.09
C THR A 280 -9.58 -61.60 -1.85
N ARG A 281 -10.70 -62.16 -1.34
CA ARG A 281 -11.31 -61.72 -0.07
C ARG A 281 -10.32 -61.82 1.10
N LYS A 282 -9.54 -62.90 1.17
CA LYS A 282 -8.54 -63.10 2.22
C LYS A 282 -7.40 -62.07 2.12
N LYS A 283 -6.88 -61.82 0.92
CA LYS A 283 -5.84 -60.79 0.69
C LYS A 283 -6.32 -59.39 1.07
N MET A 284 -7.51 -58.98 0.60
CA MET A 284 -8.08 -57.66 0.91
C MET A 284 -8.35 -57.50 2.41
N PHE A 285 -8.76 -58.57 3.10
CA PHE A 285 -8.91 -58.56 4.56
C PHE A 285 -7.58 -58.38 5.30
N GLU A 286 -6.53 -59.09 4.87
CA GLU A 286 -5.19 -58.97 5.45
C GLU A 286 -4.58 -57.58 5.22
N GLU A 287 -4.80 -56.99 4.03
CA GLU A 287 -4.36 -55.63 3.68
C GLU A 287 -5.12 -54.55 4.46
N HIS A 288 -6.44 -54.66 4.58
CA HIS A 288 -7.25 -53.76 5.40
C HIS A 288 -6.82 -53.79 6.88
N ARG A 289 -6.62 -55.00 7.44
CA ARG A 289 -6.17 -55.18 8.83
C ARG A 289 -4.77 -54.63 9.07
N ARG A 290 -3.87 -54.75 8.08
CA ARG A 290 -2.53 -54.16 8.15
C ARG A 290 -2.59 -52.64 8.19
N LEU A 291 -3.34 -52.01 7.29
CA LEU A 291 -3.51 -50.55 7.24
C LEU A 291 -4.23 -49.99 8.47
N GLU A 292 -5.18 -50.74 9.03
CA GLU A 292 -5.86 -50.39 10.29
C GLU A 292 -4.83 -50.28 11.44
N HIS A 293 -3.94 -51.27 11.55
CA HIS A 293 -2.87 -51.28 12.56
C HIS A 293 -1.82 -50.18 12.33
N GLU A 294 -1.48 -49.89 11.07
CA GLU A 294 -0.55 -48.80 10.71
C GLU A 294 -1.14 -47.41 11.01
N THR A 295 -2.47 -47.24 11.04
CA THR A 295 -3.15 -45.95 11.27
C THR A 295 -3.24 -45.56 12.76
N GLU A 296 -3.31 -46.54 13.66
CA GLU A 296 -3.41 -46.33 15.12
C GLU A 296 -2.31 -45.44 15.75
N PRO A 297 -1.00 -45.63 15.46
CA PRO A 297 0.06 -44.78 16.02
C PRO A 297 -0.04 -43.31 15.59
N PHE A 298 -0.58 -43.02 14.40
CA PHE A 298 -0.79 -41.65 13.93
C PHE A 298 -1.88 -40.94 14.74
N ARG A 299 -3.00 -41.63 15.04
CA ARG A 299 -4.07 -41.08 15.90
C ARG A 299 -3.60 -40.76 17.31
N ARG A 300 -2.77 -41.64 17.90
CA ARG A 300 -2.19 -41.42 19.24
C ARG A 300 -1.29 -40.18 19.25
N ARG A 301 -0.36 -40.06 18.29
CA ARG A 301 0.53 -38.89 18.17
C ARG A 301 -0.23 -37.59 17.89
N GLN A 302 -1.27 -37.64 17.05
CA GLN A 302 -2.12 -36.48 16.78
C GLN A 302 -2.78 -35.96 18.06
N SER A 303 -3.25 -36.87 18.92
CA SER A 303 -3.88 -36.53 20.20
C SER A 303 -2.89 -35.91 21.19
N GLU A 304 -1.66 -36.43 21.28
CA GLU A 304 -0.57 -35.86 22.08
C GLU A 304 -0.21 -34.44 21.63
N PHE A 305 0.03 -34.22 20.34
CA PHE A 305 0.39 -32.90 19.82
C PHE A 305 -0.76 -31.90 19.93
N SER A 306 -2.02 -32.35 19.78
CA SER A 306 -3.20 -31.52 20.03
C SER A 306 -3.25 -31.02 21.48
N ARG A 307 -2.97 -31.89 22.46
CA ARG A 307 -2.91 -31.48 23.88
C ARG A 307 -1.77 -30.49 24.14
N ASN A 308 -0.59 -30.73 23.56
CA ASN A 308 0.56 -29.84 23.68
C ASN A 308 0.27 -28.43 23.11
N VAL A 309 -0.40 -28.36 21.95
CA VAL A 309 -0.85 -27.09 21.36
C VAL A 309 -1.79 -26.34 22.32
N GLN A 310 -2.77 -27.01 22.91
CA GLN A 310 -3.70 -26.39 23.87
C GLN A 310 -3.00 -25.89 25.15
N GLU A 311 -2.03 -26.65 25.68
CA GLU A 311 -1.24 -26.26 26.85
C GLU A 311 -0.41 -24.99 26.57
N LEU A 312 0.22 -24.91 25.39
CA LEU A 312 1.02 -23.75 24.96
C LEU A 312 0.15 -22.52 24.66
N GLU A 313 -1.04 -22.68 24.10
CA GLU A 313 -2.01 -21.57 23.92
C GLU A 313 -2.49 -21.00 25.25
N ARG A 314 -2.65 -21.86 26.27
CA ARG A 314 -2.97 -21.41 27.63
C ARG A 314 -1.81 -20.63 28.24
N GLU A 315 -0.57 -21.09 28.08
CA GLU A 315 0.61 -20.38 28.56
C GLU A 315 0.79 -19.00 27.88
N GLN A 316 0.56 -18.91 26.57
CA GLN A 316 0.58 -17.64 25.83
C GLN A 316 -0.46 -16.65 26.36
N ARG A 317 -1.69 -17.09 26.62
CA ARG A 317 -2.76 -16.26 27.20
C ARG A 317 -2.37 -15.73 28.58
N ASN A 318 -1.87 -16.61 29.45
CA ASN A 318 -1.43 -16.21 30.80
C ASN A 318 -0.32 -15.16 30.74
N CYS A 319 0.69 -15.36 29.89
CA CYS A 319 1.78 -14.38 29.71
C CYS A 319 1.26 -13.03 29.15
N MET A 320 0.26 -13.06 28.26
CA MET A 320 -0.35 -11.84 27.72
C MET A 320 -1.08 -11.03 28.80
N GLU A 321 -1.80 -11.69 29.71
CA GLU A 321 -2.45 -11.03 30.83
C GLU A 321 -1.45 -10.46 31.84
N GLU A 322 -0.40 -11.21 32.19
CA GLU A 322 0.71 -10.74 33.04
C GLU A 322 1.41 -9.51 32.43
N GLN A 323 1.64 -9.53 31.11
CA GLN A 323 2.23 -8.42 30.39
C GLN A 323 1.34 -7.17 30.42
N LYS A 324 0.03 -7.33 30.16
CA LYS A 324 -0.93 -6.21 30.20
C LYS A 324 -1.00 -5.58 31.58
N LYS A 325 -1.00 -6.38 32.65
CA LYS A 325 -0.99 -5.89 34.03
C LYS A 325 0.30 -5.11 34.33
N GLY A 326 1.47 -5.65 33.99
CA GLY A 326 2.72 -4.97 34.29
C GLY A 326 3.01 -3.75 33.41
N MET A 327 2.48 -3.69 32.19
CA MET A 327 2.56 -2.49 31.34
C MET A 327 1.81 -1.30 31.97
N ARG A 328 0.62 -1.55 32.54
CA ARG A 328 -0.12 -0.51 33.30
C ARG A 328 0.67 -0.02 34.51
N THR A 329 1.33 -0.93 35.23
CA THR A 329 2.17 -0.57 36.38
C THR A 329 3.41 0.24 35.96
N LEU A 330 4.05 -0.11 34.84
CA LEU A 330 5.15 0.66 34.25
C LEU A 330 4.72 2.08 33.87
N GLU A 331 3.57 2.23 33.20
CA GLU A 331 3.01 3.54 32.85
C GLU A 331 2.72 4.38 34.09
N GLY A 332 2.16 3.78 35.14
CA GLY A 332 1.93 4.46 36.42
C GLY A 332 3.22 4.96 37.07
N GLN A 333 4.28 4.14 37.08
CA GLN A 333 5.58 4.55 37.62
C GLN A 333 6.28 5.61 36.75
N ALA A 334 6.15 5.53 35.42
CA ALA A 334 6.69 6.55 34.52
C ALA A 334 6.04 7.92 34.77
N ARG A 335 4.71 7.98 34.92
CA ARG A 335 4.00 9.21 35.28
C ARG A 335 4.44 9.78 36.63
N ALA A 336 4.69 8.92 37.61
CA ALA A 336 5.20 9.35 38.92
C ALA A 336 6.61 9.97 38.80
N ILE A 337 7.47 9.43 37.92
CA ILE A 337 8.79 10.02 37.63
C ILE A 337 8.63 11.37 36.93
N ASP A 338 7.74 11.49 35.96
CA ASP A 338 7.50 12.76 35.25
C ASP A 338 7.03 13.86 36.20
N GLN A 339 6.13 13.52 37.14
CA GLN A 339 5.69 14.45 38.18
C GLN A 339 6.86 14.91 39.07
N LEU A 340 7.71 13.99 39.52
CA LEU A 340 8.90 14.32 40.33
C LEU A 340 9.93 15.16 39.56
N VAL A 341 10.02 15.01 38.24
CA VAL A 341 10.85 15.86 37.38
C VAL A 341 10.28 17.27 37.30
N ALA A 342 8.97 17.40 37.08
CA ALA A 342 8.30 18.69 37.06
C ALA A 342 8.45 19.45 38.39
N ASP A 343 8.25 18.75 39.52
CA ASP A 343 8.43 19.32 40.86
C ASP A 343 9.89 19.76 41.09
N SER A 344 10.88 18.94 40.67
CA SER A 344 12.29 19.29 40.77
C SER A 344 12.67 20.52 39.93
N ASP A 345 12.12 20.65 38.73
CA ASP A 345 12.37 21.80 37.85
C ASP A 345 11.67 23.06 38.38
N ALA A 346 10.48 22.96 38.96
CA ALA A 346 9.82 24.08 39.65
C ALA A 346 10.67 24.58 40.84
N HIS A 347 11.23 23.68 41.65
CA HIS A 347 12.14 24.04 42.73
C HIS A 347 13.45 24.67 42.22
N ARG A 348 14.02 24.18 41.11
CA ARG A 348 15.21 24.79 40.47
C ARG A 348 14.94 26.19 39.93
N GLN A 349 13.80 26.39 39.27
CA GLN A 349 13.40 27.70 38.78
C GLN A 349 13.25 28.69 39.93
N SER A 350 12.63 28.26 41.04
CA SER A 350 12.52 29.07 42.27
C SER A 350 13.91 29.42 42.85
N PHE A 351 14.81 28.44 42.90
CA PHE A 351 16.21 28.66 43.34
C PHE A 351 16.96 29.68 42.45
N HIS A 352 16.82 29.56 41.13
CA HIS A 352 17.39 30.52 40.17
C HIS A 352 16.77 31.91 40.27
N ALA A 353 15.47 32.01 40.51
CA ALA A 353 14.77 33.28 40.70
C ALA A 353 15.29 34.03 41.93
N ILE A 354 15.48 33.33 43.07
CA ILE A 354 16.07 33.90 44.28
C ILE A 354 17.52 34.35 44.02
N ARG A 355 18.32 33.55 43.30
CA ARG A 355 19.69 33.91 42.91
C ARG A 355 19.76 35.16 42.03
N ASN A 356 18.86 35.26 41.05
CA ASN A 356 18.80 36.41 40.16
C ASN A 356 18.30 37.66 40.90
N ARG A 357 17.29 37.53 41.78
CA ARG A 357 16.80 38.61 42.63
C ARG A 357 17.92 39.19 43.50
N GLU A 358 18.73 38.34 44.13
CA GLU A 358 19.84 38.81 44.97
C GLU A 358 20.97 39.45 44.14
N LYS A 359 21.31 38.87 42.97
CA LYS A 359 22.31 39.44 42.05
C LYS A 359 21.86 40.81 41.54
N GLN A 360 20.59 40.95 41.18
CA GLN A 360 19.99 42.22 40.76
C GLN A 360 19.95 43.24 41.90
N ARG A 361 19.64 42.82 43.13
CA ARG A 361 19.69 43.69 44.32
C ARG A 361 21.11 44.23 44.54
N LYS A 362 22.14 43.38 44.53
CA LYS A 362 23.55 43.80 44.72
C LYS A 362 24.04 44.71 43.59
N ALA A 363 23.67 44.44 42.34
CA ALA A 363 24.01 45.29 41.20
C ALA A 363 23.31 46.66 41.28
N ARG A 364 22.04 46.69 41.74
CA ARG A 364 21.25 47.91 41.89
C ARG A 364 21.75 48.78 43.04
N ILE A 365 22.21 48.18 44.15
CA ILE A 365 22.89 48.90 45.24
C ILE A 365 24.15 49.61 44.73
N ARG A 366 25.02 48.92 43.98
CA ARG A 366 26.22 49.54 43.39
C ARG A 366 25.89 50.68 42.43
N ALA A 367 24.94 50.47 41.52
CA ALA A 367 24.51 51.50 40.59
C ALA A 367 23.89 52.73 41.29
N LEU A 368 23.17 52.52 42.39
CA LEU A 368 22.63 53.61 43.23
C LEU A 368 23.74 54.37 43.97
N GLN A 369 24.78 53.67 44.46
CA GLN A 369 25.95 54.30 45.10
C GLN A 369 26.71 55.21 44.13
N ASP A 370 27.02 54.71 42.93
CA ASP A 370 27.72 55.47 41.88
C ASP A 370 26.89 56.70 41.44
N SER A 371 25.57 56.53 41.32
CA SER A 371 24.65 57.60 40.92
C SER A 371 24.52 58.70 41.97
N VAL A 372 24.53 58.38 43.28
CA VAL A 372 24.46 59.38 44.35
C VAL A 372 25.74 60.23 44.40
N GLN A 373 26.90 59.60 44.16
CA GLN A 373 28.20 60.28 44.19
C GLN A 373 28.37 61.28 43.04
N GLU A 374 27.91 60.93 41.83
CA GLU A 374 27.99 61.83 40.67
C GLU A 374 27.01 63.01 40.79
N LEU A 375 25.80 62.77 41.29
CA LEU A 375 24.78 63.82 41.48
C LEU A 375 25.20 64.85 42.54
N GLN A 376 25.92 64.44 43.59
CA GLN A 376 26.47 65.35 44.61
C GLN A 376 27.52 66.34 44.06
N ARG A 377 28.21 65.99 42.96
CA ARG A 377 29.31 66.79 42.39
C ARG A 377 28.85 67.93 41.48
N GLN A 378 27.60 67.87 40.99
CA GLN A 378 27.13 68.69 39.86
C GLN A 378 26.11 69.79 40.23
N LEU A 379 25.85 70.04 41.52
CA LEU A 379 24.77 70.95 42.00
C LEU A 379 25.27 72.35 42.44
N PRO A 380 24.83 73.46 41.80
CA PRO A 380 25.01 74.85 42.27
C PRO A 380 24.09 75.22 43.46
N ALA A 381 24.25 76.40 44.09
CA ALA A 381 23.69 76.72 45.41
C ALA A 381 22.35 77.49 45.50
N SER A 382 21.69 77.94 44.41
CA SER A 382 20.33 78.54 44.51
C SER A 382 19.49 78.47 43.19
N PRO A 383 18.14 78.31 43.26
CA PRO A 383 17.25 78.16 42.10
C PRO A 383 16.70 79.47 41.46
N PRO A 384 16.68 79.61 40.11
CA PRO A 384 16.07 80.75 39.38
C PRO A 384 14.66 80.49 38.81
N SER A 385 13.67 81.38 39.05
CA SER A 385 12.19 81.23 38.89
C SER A 385 11.63 80.87 37.50
N ALA A 386 10.60 79.99 37.42
CA ALA A 386 9.79 79.73 36.21
C ALA A 386 8.39 79.13 36.52
N ASP A 387 7.30 79.84 36.20
CA ASP A 387 5.89 79.43 36.37
C ASP A 387 5.33 78.72 35.10
N THR A 388 4.57 77.62 35.25
CA THR A 388 4.03 76.79 34.13
C THR A 388 2.58 76.31 34.28
N SER A 389 1.78 76.95 35.14
CA SER A 389 0.40 76.56 35.46
C SER A 389 -0.50 76.20 34.26
N ASP A 390 -0.36 76.90 33.13
CA ASP A 390 -1.18 76.68 31.92
C ASP A 390 -0.83 75.40 31.11
N VAL A 391 0.43 74.95 31.16
CA VAL A 391 0.86 73.75 30.41
C VAL A 391 0.50 72.47 31.17
N ASP A 392 0.40 72.56 32.50
CA ASP A 392 0.07 71.43 33.37
C ASP A 392 -1.40 71.01 33.26
N THR A 393 -2.32 71.95 33.12
CA THR A 393 -3.75 71.66 32.89
C THR A 393 -4.00 70.98 31.53
N ALA A 394 -3.25 71.36 30.48
CA ALA A 394 -3.35 70.73 29.16
C ALA A 394 -2.79 69.29 29.13
N LEU A 395 -1.70 69.02 29.87
CA LEU A 395 -1.13 67.68 30.00
C LEU A 395 -2.04 66.73 30.79
N GLN A 396 -2.79 67.24 31.77
CA GLN A 396 -3.72 66.44 32.56
C GLN A 396 -4.89 65.93 31.69
N ARG A 397 -5.50 66.80 30.87
CA ARG A 397 -6.57 66.39 29.94
C ARG A 397 -6.13 65.31 28.95
N ASN A 398 -4.92 65.43 28.39
CA ASN A 398 -4.35 64.43 27.47
C ASN A 398 -4.10 63.07 28.15
N ARG A 399 -3.72 63.07 29.44
CA ARG A 399 -3.56 61.82 30.22
C ARG A 399 -4.88 61.12 30.47
N ASP A 400 -5.92 61.86 30.82
CA ASP A 400 -7.24 61.30 31.11
C ASP A 400 -7.83 60.65 29.84
N GLU A 401 -7.70 61.31 28.68
CA GLU A 401 -8.09 60.73 27.38
C GLU A 401 -7.25 59.51 26.97
N THR A 402 -5.94 59.53 27.23
CA THR A 402 -5.05 58.38 26.96
C THR A 402 -5.42 57.16 27.82
N ASN A 403 -5.77 57.38 29.09
CA ASN A 403 -6.16 56.31 30.00
C ASN A 403 -7.51 55.69 29.60
N ALA A 404 -8.49 56.51 29.23
CA ALA A 404 -9.79 56.04 28.73
C ALA A 404 -9.65 55.19 27.45
N LEU A 405 -8.79 55.60 26.51
CA LEU A 405 -8.52 54.84 25.28
C LEU A 405 -7.75 53.53 25.53
N ARG A 406 -6.85 53.49 26.52
CA ARG A 406 -6.14 52.26 26.94
C ARG A 406 -7.07 51.26 27.59
N GLU A 407 -8.05 51.73 28.37
CA GLU A 407 -9.09 50.88 28.94
C GLU A 407 -9.95 50.24 27.84
N GLN A 408 -10.39 51.01 26.85
CA GLN A 408 -11.09 50.49 25.66
C GLN A 408 -10.25 49.47 24.89
N GLN A 409 -8.95 49.70 24.71
CA GLN A 409 -8.04 48.73 24.07
C GLN A 409 -7.93 47.42 24.85
N SER A 410 -7.91 47.49 26.18
CA SER A 410 -7.92 46.31 27.05
C SER A 410 -9.22 45.50 26.90
N THR A 411 -10.36 46.19 26.80
CA THR A 411 -11.67 45.57 26.56
C THR A 411 -11.72 44.88 25.20
N TYR A 412 -11.29 45.53 24.11
CA TYR A 412 -11.25 44.90 22.78
C TYR A 412 -10.32 43.68 22.70
N LYS A 413 -9.17 43.72 23.38
CA LYS A 413 -8.28 42.55 23.49
C LYS A 413 -8.93 41.41 24.26
N SER A 414 -9.63 41.72 25.35
CA SER A 414 -10.34 40.71 26.15
C SER A 414 -11.50 40.07 25.36
N GLU A 415 -12.28 40.86 24.63
CA GLU A 415 -13.34 40.37 23.75
C GLU A 415 -12.79 39.49 22.61
N THR A 416 -11.65 39.87 22.03
CA THR A 416 -10.97 39.07 20.98
C THR A 416 -10.52 37.71 21.53
N ILE A 417 -9.95 37.68 22.73
CA ILE A 417 -9.54 36.43 23.39
C ILE A 417 -10.76 35.55 23.70
N GLY A 418 -11.86 36.14 24.18
CA GLY A 418 -13.12 35.41 24.41
C GLY A 418 -13.64 34.73 23.15
N ILE A 419 -13.74 35.46 22.04
CA ILE A 419 -14.23 34.92 20.76
C ILE A 419 -13.26 33.88 20.18
N GLN A 420 -11.95 34.03 20.40
CA GLN A 420 -10.96 33.03 19.99
C GLN A 420 -11.06 31.73 20.80
N ASN A 421 -11.32 31.82 22.10
CA ASN A 421 -11.54 30.65 22.96
C ASN A 421 -12.83 29.91 22.55
N ASP A 422 -13.92 30.64 22.29
CA ASP A 422 -15.16 30.06 21.74
C ASP A 422 -14.90 29.38 20.38
N GLY A 423 -14.08 30.02 19.52
CA GLY A 423 -13.64 29.45 18.25
C GLY A 423 -12.84 28.15 18.41
N GLN A 424 -11.97 28.05 19.40
CA GLN A 424 -11.23 26.82 19.70
C GLN A 424 -12.14 25.69 20.18
N GLU A 425 -13.14 25.99 21.02
CA GLU A 425 -14.11 24.99 21.47
C GLU A 425 -14.94 24.45 20.29
N ILE A 426 -15.43 25.34 19.42
CA ILE A 426 -16.20 24.96 18.23
C ILE A 426 -15.33 24.18 17.24
N GLN A 427 -14.05 24.54 17.08
CA GLN A 427 -13.09 23.82 16.24
C GLN A 427 -12.82 22.40 16.77
N SER A 428 -12.73 22.24 18.09
CA SER A 428 -12.59 20.94 18.73
C SER A 428 -13.82 20.06 18.46
N ARG A 429 -15.03 20.60 18.66
CA ARG A 429 -16.29 19.90 18.33
C ARG A 429 -16.39 19.52 16.85
N LEU A 430 -15.98 20.42 15.94
CA LEU A 430 -15.94 20.13 14.50
C LEU A 430 -15.00 18.96 14.20
N THR A 431 -13.84 18.92 14.85
CA THR A 431 -12.85 17.84 14.69
C THR A 431 -13.41 16.50 15.18
N ASP A 432 -14.11 16.48 16.32
CA ASP A 432 -14.77 15.30 16.85
C ASP A 432 -15.89 14.78 15.94
N VAL A 433 -16.74 15.67 15.44
CA VAL A 433 -17.82 15.33 14.49
C VAL A 433 -17.25 14.81 13.17
N GLN A 434 -16.17 15.42 12.67
CA GLN A 434 -15.45 14.96 11.47
C GLN A 434 -14.82 13.57 11.66
N MET A 435 -14.26 13.29 12.85
CA MET A 435 -13.73 11.96 13.17
C MET A 435 -14.83 10.89 13.24
N ARG A 436 -16.04 11.24 13.73
CA ARG A 436 -17.19 10.33 13.71
C ARG A 436 -17.71 10.10 12.29
N LEU A 437 -17.76 11.15 11.46
CA LEU A 437 -18.09 11.04 10.04
C LEU A 437 -17.08 10.17 9.28
N SER A 438 -15.78 10.33 9.51
CA SER A 438 -14.75 9.51 8.85
C SER A 438 -14.82 8.03 9.25
N LYS A 439 -15.26 7.73 10.48
CA LYS A 439 -15.52 6.35 10.92
C LYS A 439 -16.72 5.73 10.18
N LEU A 440 -17.76 6.50 9.92
CA LEU A 440 -18.93 6.06 9.14
C LEU A 440 -18.62 5.92 7.64
N ASP A 441 -17.78 6.79 7.08
CA ASP A 441 -17.33 6.73 5.67
C ASP A 441 -16.38 5.54 5.38
N ASN A 442 -15.84 4.89 6.41
CA ASN A 442 -14.96 3.74 6.29
C ASN A 442 -15.68 2.49 5.73
N ILE A 443 -17.01 2.42 5.77
CA ILE A 443 -17.78 1.22 5.37
C ILE A 443 -17.81 1.04 3.85
N ARG A 444 -18.03 2.11 3.06
CA ARG A 444 -17.98 2.03 1.59
C ARG A 444 -16.59 1.62 1.12
N SER A 445 -15.55 2.17 1.74
CA SER A 445 -14.14 1.81 1.47
C SER A 445 -13.82 0.37 1.85
N GLN A 446 -14.32 -0.13 2.99
CA GLN A 446 -14.16 -1.53 3.40
C GLN A 446 -14.87 -2.49 2.44
N ARG A 447 -16.11 -2.19 2.02
CA ARG A 447 -16.83 -3.00 1.04
C ARG A 447 -16.16 -2.96 -0.33
N LEU A 448 -15.69 -1.79 -0.77
CA LEU A 448 -14.93 -1.65 -2.01
C LEU A 448 -13.62 -2.45 -1.97
N GLU A 449 -12.93 -2.51 -0.83
CA GLU A 449 -11.74 -3.36 -0.64
C GLU A 449 -12.09 -4.87 -0.65
N LEU A 450 -13.24 -5.27 -0.08
CA LEU A 450 -13.73 -6.65 -0.18
C LEU A 450 -14.08 -7.03 -1.63
N VAL A 451 -14.69 -6.11 -2.39
CA VAL A 451 -14.93 -6.28 -3.83
C VAL A 451 -13.59 -6.40 -4.56
N ARG A 452 -12.58 -5.57 -4.26
CA ARG A 452 -11.24 -5.68 -4.86
C ARG A 452 -10.61 -7.06 -4.65
N ARG A 453 -10.76 -7.64 -3.46
CA ARG A 453 -10.22 -8.97 -3.14
C ARG A 453 -11.00 -10.12 -3.78
N THR A 454 -12.30 -9.93 -4.00
CA THR A 454 -13.21 -11.00 -4.45
C THR A 454 -13.42 -10.99 -5.96
N ASP A 455 -13.56 -9.81 -6.57
CA ASP A 455 -13.81 -9.61 -8.00
C ASP A 455 -13.14 -8.32 -8.49
N GLN A 456 -11.94 -8.49 -9.05
CA GLN A 456 -11.13 -7.40 -9.58
C GLN A 456 -11.76 -6.72 -10.81
N ALA A 457 -12.59 -7.41 -11.58
CA ALA A 457 -13.27 -6.83 -12.75
C ALA A 457 -14.36 -5.86 -12.31
N THR A 458 -15.17 -6.27 -11.34
CA THR A 458 -16.21 -5.43 -10.72
C THR A 458 -15.60 -4.21 -10.01
N TYR A 459 -14.48 -4.39 -9.30
CA TYR A 459 -13.74 -3.26 -8.70
C TYR A 459 -13.26 -2.25 -9.75
N ARG A 460 -12.63 -2.73 -10.83
CA ARG A 460 -12.16 -1.85 -11.93
C ARG A 460 -13.31 -1.10 -12.59
N ALA A 461 -14.43 -1.77 -12.83
CA ALA A 461 -15.63 -1.15 -13.39
C ALA A 461 -16.24 -0.09 -12.44
N ALA A 462 -16.26 -0.35 -11.13
CA ALA A 462 -16.73 0.62 -10.14
C ALA A 462 -15.84 1.88 -10.10
N MET A 463 -14.51 1.69 -10.10
CA MET A 463 -13.55 2.79 -10.15
C MET A 463 -13.62 3.57 -11.47
N TRP A 464 -13.88 2.88 -12.59
CA TRP A 464 -14.08 3.53 -13.88
C TRP A 464 -15.38 4.34 -13.91
N LEU A 465 -16.48 3.78 -13.39
CA LEU A 465 -17.77 4.47 -13.31
C LEU A 465 -17.66 5.76 -12.48
N GLU A 466 -16.97 5.73 -11.33
CA GLU A 466 -16.76 6.93 -10.51
C GLU A 466 -16.01 8.06 -11.26
N LYS A 467 -15.13 7.72 -12.19
CA LYS A 467 -14.34 8.69 -12.97
C LYS A 467 -15.04 9.23 -14.22
N ASN A 468 -16.07 8.54 -14.70
CA ASN A 468 -16.70 8.81 -16.00
C ASN A 468 -18.22 8.97 -15.87
N ARG A 469 -18.71 9.43 -14.70
CA ARG A 469 -20.15 9.62 -14.45
C ARG A 469 -20.79 10.63 -15.41
N ASP A 470 -20.00 11.60 -15.86
CA ASP A 470 -20.35 12.65 -16.81
C ASP A 470 -20.64 12.14 -18.23
N MET A 471 -20.22 10.91 -18.57
CA MET A 471 -20.52 10.31 -19.87
C MET A 471 -21.95 9.77 -19.98
N PHE A 472 -22.64 9.58 -18.86
CA PHE A 472 -23.96 8.97 -18.83
C PHE A 472 -25.06 10.02 -18.80
N SER A 473 -26.16 9.73 -19.49
CA SER A 473 -27.30 10.63 -19.61
C SER A 473 -28.23 10.59 -18.38
N GLY A 474 -28.25 9.46 -17.67
CA GLY A 474 -28.98 9.21 -16.44
C GLY A 474 -28.12 8.55 -15.37
N ALA A 475 -28.75 8.25 -14.22
CA ALA A 475 -28.03 7.65 -13.11
C ALA A 475 -27.63 6.19 -13.43
N VAL A 476 -26.34 5.90 -13.24
CA VAL A 476 -25.78 4.55 -13.26
C VAL A 476 -25.21 4.27 -11.88
N TYR A 477 -25.78 3.27 -11.22
CA TYR A 477 -25.41 2.86 -9.87
C TYR A 477 -24.33 1.78 -9.92
N GLY A 478 -23.45 1.81 -8.91
CA GLY A 478 -22.39 0.83 -8.73
C GLY A 478 -22.93 -0.58 -8.45
N PRO A 479 -22.02 -1.54 -8.17
CA PRO A 479 -22.41 -2.88 -7.74
C PRO A 479 -23.40 -2.81 -6.57
N ILE A 480 -24.45 -3.63 -6.59
CA ILE A 480 -25.51 -3.65 -5.57
C ILE A 480 -24.94 -3.65 -4.14
N CYS A 481 -23.86 -4.40 -3.87
CA CYS A 481 -23.25 -4.46 -2.53
C CYS A 481 -22.72 -3.10 -2.00
N LEU A 482 -22.44 -2.14 -2.87
CA LEU A 482 -22.02 -0.78 -2.51
C LEU A 482 -23.18 0.20 -2.36
N GLU A 483 -24.34 -0.12 -2.93
CA GLU A 483 -25.50 0.78 -3.04
C GLU A 483 -26.68 0.33 -2.16
N VAL A 484 -26.60 -0.86 -1.54
CA VAL A 484 -27.59 -1.39 -0.60
C VAL A 484 -27.11 -1.28 0.85
N ASN A 485 -27.98 -0.77 1.72
CA ASN A 485 -27.80 -0.76 3.17
C ASN A 485 -28.86 -1.65 3.84
N VAL A 486 -28.49 -2.29 4.96
CA VAL A 486 -29.42 -3.12 5.74
C VAL A 486 -29.76 -2.35 7.00
N LYS A 487 -31.05 -2.18 7.29
CA LYS A 487 -31.55 -1.37 8.42
C LYS A 487 -31.06 -1.89 9.77
N ASP A 488 -30.99 -3.21 9.92
CA ASP A 488 -30.49 -3.88 11.13
C ASP A 488 -29.57 -5.05 10.74
N ARG A 489 -28.45 -5.19 11.46
CA ARG A 489 -27.45 -6.24 11.26
C ARG A 489 -28.05 -7.64 11.33
N LYS A 490 -29.11 -7.84 12.11
CA LYS A 490 -29.76 -9.15 12.25
C LYS A 490 -30.32 -9.70 10.93
N TYR A 491 -30.66 -8.82 9.98
CA TYR A 491 -31.12 -9.20 8.64
C TYR A 491 -30.00 -9.41 7.63
N ALA A 492 -28.75 -9.01 7.94
CA ALA A 492 -27.66 -8.97 6.97
C ALA A 492 -27.37 -10.33 6.32
N ASN A 493 -27.38 -11.41 7.12
CA ASN A 493 -27.12 -12.76 6.63
C ASN A 493 -28.21 -13.22 5.63
N ALA A 494 -29.46 -12.92 5.94
CA ALA A 494 -30.61 -13.29 5.12
C ALA A 494 -30.67 -12.48 3.80
N VAL A 495 -30.43 -11.17 3.90
CA VAL A 495 -30.36 -10.28 2.73
C VAL A 495 -29.20 -10.67 1.82
N GLU A 496 -28.01 -10.93 2.37
CA GLU A 496 -26.84 -11.29 1.58
C GLU A 496 -27.02 -12.63 0.86
N LEU A 497 -27.63 -13.61 1.52
CA LEU A 497 -27.99 -14.90 0.91
C LEU A 497 -29.00 -14.73 -0.22
N ALA A 498 -30.07 -13.95 0.00
CA ALA A 498 -31.14 -13.76 -0.98
C ALA A 498 -30.65 -13.04 -2.26
N ILE A 499 -29.72 -12.10 -2.12
CA ILE A 499 -29.14 -11.37 -3.26
C ILE A 499 -28.09 -12.23 -3.99
N GLY A 500 -27.27 -12.98 -3.24
CA GLY A 500 -26.31 -13.94 -3.80
C GLY A 500 -25.30 -13.29 -4.76
N ARG A 501 -25.11 -13.89 -5.95
CA ARG A 501 -24.12 -13.41 -6.94
C ARG A 501 -24.45 -12.04 -7.53
N ASN A 502 -25.71 -11.60 -7.46
CA ASN A 502 -26.13 -10.30 -8.00
C ASN A 502 -25.59 -9.12 -7.18
N MET A 503 -24.93 -9.38 -6.05
CA MET A 503 -24.19 -8.37 -5.29
C MET A 503 -23.21 -7.55 -6.14
N MET A 504 -22.65 -8.17 -7.19
CA MET A 504 -21.66 -7.54 -8.08
C MET A 504 -22.29 -6.84 -9.30
N THR A 505 -23.62 -6.81 -9.40
CA THR A 505 -24.33 -6.28 -10.57
C THR A 505 -24.47 -4.76 -10.51
N PHE A 506 -24.20 -4.08 -11.62
CA PHE A 506 -24.43 -2.64 -11.81
C PHE A 506 -25.85 -2.36 -12.29
N VAL A 507 -26.41 -1.20 -11.97
CA VAL A 507 -27.80 -0.86 -12.32
C VAL A 507 -27.87 0.45 -13.10
N CYS A 508 -28.41 0.40 -14.32
CA CYS A 508 -28.64 1.57 -15.17
C CYS A 508 -30.13 1.96 -15.16
N THR A 509 -30.41 3.26 -15.17
CA THR A 509 -31.80 3.78 -15.21
C THR A 509 -32.42 3.77 -16.61
N ASN A 510 -31.61 3.75 -17.67
CA ASN A 510 -32.09 3.75 -19.05
C ASN A 510 -31.24 2.84 -19.95
N LYS A 511 -31.81 2.51 -21.12
CA LYS A 511 -31.21 1.57 -22.08
C LYS A 511 -30.00 2.15 -22.82
N SER A 512 -29.95 3.46 -23.02
CA SER A 512 -28.80 4.12 -23.67
C SER A 512 -27.54 4.01 -22.81
N ASP A 513 -27.66 4.28 -21.52
CA ASP A 513 -26.57 4.18 -20.56
C ASP A 513 -26.15 2.74 -20.31
N TYR A 514 -27.11 1.80 -20.31
CA TYR A 514 -26.81 0.37 -20.31
C TYR A 514 -25.92 -0.03 -21.49
N ASN A 515 -26.30 0.37 -22.71
CA ASN A 515 -25.51 0.06 -23.91
C ASN A 515 -24.14 0.74 -23.88
N LEU A 516 -24.07 1.98 -23.39
CA LEU A 516 -22.81 2.71 -23.24
C LEU A 516 -21.89 2.01 -22.23
N PHE A 517 -22.42 1.62 -21.07
CA PHE A 517 -21.68 0.90 -20.04
C PHE A 517 -21.16 -0.44 -20.58
N ALA A 518 -22.02 -1.23 -21.23
CA ALA A 518 -21.64 -2.50 -21.83
C ALA A 518 -20.55 -2.33 -22.89
N ARG A 519 -20.70 -1.35 -23.79
CA ARG A 519 -19.71 -1.07 -24.83
C ARG A 519 -18.34 -0.68 -24.28
N GLU A 520 -18.30 0.23 -23.30
CA GLU A 520 -17.03 0.73 -22.77
C GLU A 520 -16.32 -0.30 -21.86
N LEU A 521 -17.07 -1.01 -21.01
CA LEU A 521 -16.47 -1.89 -20.01
C LEU A 521 -16.43 -3.36 -20.43
N ILE A 522 -17.49 -3.87 -21.06
CA ILE A 522 -17.59 -5.27 -21.47
C ILE A 522 -16.94 -5.48 -22.84
N ASP A 523 -17.30 -4.69 -23.86
CA ASP A 523 -16.81 -4.93 -25.22
C ASP A 523 -15.37 -4.42 -25.43
N LYS A 524 -15.11 -3.15 -25.09
CA LYS A 524 -13.79 -2.52 -25.29
C LYS A 524 -12.75 -2.96 -24.27
N GLN A 525 -13.09 -2.87 -22.97
CA GLN A 525 -12.16 -3.21 -21.90
C GLN A 525 -12.16 -4.70 -21.52
N ARG A 526 -13.08 -5.51 -22.10
CA ARG A 526 -13.17 -6.96 -21.88
C ARG A 526 -13.30 -7.34 -20.40
N LEU A 527 -13.96 -6.49 -19.59
CA LEU A 527 -14.24 -6.78 -18.19
C LEU A 527 -15.44 -7.71 -18.06
N ARG A 528 -15.30 -8.76 -17.25
CA ARG A 528 -16.38 -9.70 -16.92
C ARG A 528 -17.25 -9.11 -15.80
N VAL A 529 -18.16 -8.20 -16.15
CA VAL A 529 -19.06 -7.52 -15.19
C VAL A 529 -20.53 -7.67 -15.59
N SER A 530 -21.41 -7.71 -14.59
CA SER A 530 -22.86 -7.81 -14.78
C SER A 530 -23.50 -6.43 -14.68
N VAL A 531 -24.35 -6.06 -15.64
CA VAL A 531 -25.11 -4.82 -15.63
C VAL A 531 -26.56 -5.12 -16.01
N VAL A 532 -27.51 -4.40 -15.41
CA VAL A 532 -28.94 -4.52 -15.70
C VAL A 532 -29.61 -3.16 -15.85
N CYS A 533 -30.73 -3.16 -16.55
CA CYS A 533 -31.61 -2.01 -16.68
C CYS A 533 -33.06 -2.52 -16.72
N PHE A 534 -33.91 -1.98 -15.85
CA PHE A 534 -35.33 -2.33 -15.77
C PHE A 534 -36.18 -1.08 -15.90
N SER A 535 -37.29 -1.18 -16.61
CA SER A 535 -38.21 -0.06 -16.87
C SER A 535 -39.45 -0.08 -15.97
N LYS A 536 -39.48 -0.89 -14.91
CA LYS A 536 -40.61 -1.05 -13.99
C LYS A 536 -40.50 -0.07 -12.81
N SER A 537 -41.63 0.39 -12.27
CA SER A 537 -41.69 1.14 -11.01
C SER A 537 -41.64 0.17 -9.82
N LEU A 538 -41.29 0.68 -8.63
CA LEU A 538 -41.40 -0.07 -7.38
C LEU A 538 -42.84 -0.50 -7.09
N ASP A 539 -43.83 0.30 -7.49
CA ASP A 539 -45.26 0.02 -7.27
C ASP A 539 -45.74 -1.27 -7.96
N ASN A 540 -45.00 -1.74 -8.96
CA ASN A 540 -45.28 -3.00 -9.65
C ASN A 540 -44.96 -4.24 -8.80
N PHE A 541 -44.33 -4.08 -7.62
CA PHE A 541 -43.87 -5.18 -6.78
C PHE A 541 -44.62 -5.18 -5.44
N GLN A 542 -45.75 -5.88 -5.40
CA GLN A 542 -46.52 -6.07 -4.17
C GLN A 542 -46.13 -7.37 -3.46
N SER A 543 -46.08 -7.31 -2.14
CA SER A 543 -45.89 -8.50 -1.31
C SER A 543 -47.08 -9.46 -1.42
N PRO A 544 -46.85 -10.78 -1.44
CA PRO A 544 -47.91 -11.77 -1.69
C PRO A 544 -48.94 -11.92 -0.57
N VAL A 545 -48.67 -11.38 0.62
CA VAL A 545 -49.54 -11.43 1.80
C VAL A 545 -49.50 -10.13 2.60
N SER A 546 -50.55 -9.89 3.37
CA SER A 546 -50.65 -8.79 4.33
C SER A 546 -49.71 -8.98 5.53
N LYS A 547 -49.43 -7.91 6.29
CA LYS A 547 -48.55 -7.98 7.47
C LYS A 547 -49.18 -8.76 8.61
N GLU A 548 -50.50 -8.72 8.70
CA GLU A 548 -51.30 -9.46 9.67
C GLU A 548 -51.21 -10.98 9.41
N GLU A 549 -51.42 -11.41 8.16
CA GLU A 549 -51.24 -12.83 7.75
C GLU A 549 -49.78 -13.29 7.95
N LEU A 550 -48.81 -12.42 7.69
CA LEU A 550 -47.38 -12.73 7.87
C LEU A 550 -47.07 -13.04 9.35
N ALA A 551 -47.61 -12.23 10.26
CA ALA A 551 -47.42 -12.38 11.69
C ALA A 551 -48.10 -13.63 12.26
N GLU A 552 -49.28 -14.01 11.73
CA GLU A 552 -49.98 -15.26 12.11
C GLU A 552 -49.11 -16.50 11.86
N TRP A 553 -48.24 -16.47 10.86
CA TRP A 553 -47.32 -17.58 10.53
C TRP A 553 -45.99 -17.52 11.27
N GLY A 554 -45.78 -16.53 12.13
CA GLY A 554 -44.51 -16.31 12.84
C GLY A 554 -43.42 -15.68 11.99
N LEU A 555 -43.77 -15.03 10.87
CA LEU A 555 -42.85 -14.30 9.98
C LEU A 555 -42.88 -12.79 10.29
N GLU A 556 -41.72 -12.14 10.34
CA GLU A 556 -41.58 -10.74 10.83
C GLU A 556 -41.76 -9.70 9.73
N ALA A 557 -41.06 -9.86 8.62
CA ALA A 557 -41.04 -8.89 7.51
C ALA A 557 -40.54 -9.54 6.22
N PHE A 558 -40.87 -8.94 5.08
CA PHE A 558 -40.18 -9.24 3.82
C PHE A 558 -38.80 -8.59 3.77
N LEU A 559 -37.85 -9.25 3.12
CA LEU A 559 -36.46 -8.75 3.02
C LEU A 559 -36.36 -7.39 2.32
N ILE A 560 -37.29 -7.04 1.42
CA ILE A 560 -37.30 -5.71 0.80
C ILE A 560 -37.53 -4.58 1.82
N GLU A 561 -38.26 -4.86 2.91
CA GLU A 561 -38.57 -3.87 3.95
C GLU A 561 -37.38 -3.62 4.88
N THR A 562 -36.40 -4.53 4.89
CA THR A 562 -35.23 -4.49 5.77
C THR A 562 -34.00 -3.87 5.11
N VAL A 563 -34.10 -3.48 3.84
CA VAL A 563 -33.04 -2.84 3.05
C VAL A 563 -33.40 -1.40 2.65
N GLU A 564 -32.36 -0.59 2.44
CA GLU A 564 -32.43 0.77 1.91
C GLU A 564 -31.49 0.88 0.72
N ALA A 565 -32.01 1.31 -0.43
CA ALA A 565 -31.24 1.54 -1.64
C ALA A 565 -32.02 2.50 -2.57
N PRO A 566 -31.38 3.08 -3.60
CA PRO A 566 -32.07 3.86 -4.63
C PRO A 566 -33.14 3.02 -5.34
N ASP A 567 -34.23 3.67 -5.81
CA ASP A 567 -35.38 2.98 -6.40
C ASP A 567 -35.01 2.01 -7.53
N ALA A 568 -34.11 2.43 -8.43
CA ALA A 568 -33.64 1.57 -9.52
C ALA A 568 -32.95 0.29 -9.00
N VAL A 569 -32.23 0.38 -7.88
CA VAL A 569 -31.56 -0.75 -7.22
C VAL A 569 -32.59 -1.64 -6.51
N LEU A 570 -33.58 -1.06 -5.83
CA LEU A 570 -34.68 -1.81 -5.23
C LEU A 570 -35.51 -2.57 -6.30
N VAL A 571 -35.78 -1.94 -7.45
CA VAL A 571 -36.41 -2.60 -8.60
C VAL A 571 -35.56 -3.78 -9.08
N ALA A 572 -34.24 -3.61 -9.20
CA ALA A 572 -33.34 -4.69 -9.60
C ALA A 572 -33.35 -5.86 -8.60
N LEU A 573 -33.35 -5.56 -7.30
CA LEU A 573 -33.48 -6.54 -6.22
C LEU A 573 -34.82 -7.28 -6.26
N CYS A 574 -35.91 -6.58 -6.54
CA CYS A 574 -37.22 -7.18 -6.72
C CYS A 574 -37.30 -8.05 -7.98
N GLU A 575 -36.71 -7.63 -9.10
CA GLU A 575 -36.83 -8.36 -10.35
C GLU A 575 -35.91 -9.59 -10.41
N GLN A 576 -34.66 -9.46 -9.98
CA GLN A 576 -33.67 -10.54 -10.06
C GLN A 576 -33.75 -11.50 -8.86
N ASN A 577 -34.04 -10.98 -7.67
CA ASN A 577 -33.91 -11.73 -6.41
C ASN A 577 -35.23 -11.86 -5.63
N LYS A 578 -36.32 -11.24 -6.10
CA LYS A 578 -37.66 -11.36 -5.53
C LYS A 578 -37.72 -11.05 -4.03
N LEU A 579 -36.93 -10.08 -3.55
CA LEU A 579 -36.86 -9.71 -2.12
C LEU A 579 -38.23 -9.33 -1.50
N HIS A 580 -39.17 -8.84 -2.31
CA HIS A 580 -40.55 -8.56 -1.91
C HIS A 580 -41.42 -9.81 -1.68
N GLN A 581 -40.91 -11.00 -2.00
CA GLN A 581 -41.61 -12.29 -1.83
C GLN A 581 -40.88 -13.23 -0.88
N VAL A 582 -39.78 -12.79 -0.25
CA VAL A 582 -38.99 -13.59 0.70
C VAL A 582 -39.20 -13.04 2.11
N PRO A 583 -40.04 -13.69 2.94
CA PRO A 583 -40.20 -13.37 4.34
C PRO A 583 -39.01 -13.83 5.17
N PHE A 584 -38.85 -13.19 6.34
CA PHE A 584 -37.82 -13.50 7.29
C PHE A 584 -38.35 -13.54 8.74
N ALA A 585 -37.79 -14.43 9.58
CA ALA A 585 -38.07 -14.52 11.01
C ALA A 585 -36.86 -14.95 11.86
N HIS A 586 -36.78 -14.46 13.10
CA HIS A 586 -35.89 -15.00 14.14
C HIS A 586 -36.54 -16.08 15.00
N GLY A 587 -37.87 -16.20 14.95
CA GLY A 587 -38.65 -17.06 15.82
C GLY A 587 -39.03 -18.40 15.19
N LYS A 588 -39.87 -19.16 15.89
CA LYS A 588 -40.54 -20.33 15.32
C LYS A 588 -41.55 -19.86 14.28
N VAL A 589 -41.54 -20.53 13.13
CA VAL A 589 -42.48 -20.32 12.02
C VAL A 589 -43.41 -21.51 11.97
N ASP A 590 -44.69 -21.27 11.71
CA ASP A 590 -45.67 -22.32 11.44
C ASP A 590 -45.50 -22.79 10.00
N GLU A 591 -44.63 -23.80 9.80
CA GLU A 591 -44.28 -24.30 8.46
C GLU A 591 -45.48 -24.88 7.73
N ASP A 592 -46.39 -25.55 8.45
CA ASP A 592 -47.59 -26.16 7.88
C ASP A 592 -48.56 -25.08 7.37
N ALA A 593 -48.75 -24.00 8.13
CA ALA A 593 -49.56 -22.86 7.69
C ALA A 593 -48.96 -22.15 6.46
N VAL A 594 -47.63 -21.95 6.43
CA VAL A 594 -46.93 -21.35 5.29
C VAL A 594 -47.07 -22.23 4.03
N ILE A 595 -46.87 -23.55 4.15
CA ILE A 595 -47.02 -24.50 3.04
C ILE A 595 -48.47 -24.57 2.55
N ALA A 596 -49.43 -24.62 3.48
CA ALA A 596 -50.86 -24.66 3.18
C ALA A 596 -51.33 -23.40 2.43
N SER A 597 -50.74 -22.24 2.73
CA SER A 597 -51.08 -20.97 2.06
C SER A 597 -50.83 -21.01 0.55
N ARG A 598 -49.80 -21.74 0.10
CA ARG A 598 -49.26 -21.72 -1.28
C ARG A 598 -48.89 -20.31 -1.80
N LYS A 599 -48.80 -19.29 -0.93
CA LYS A 599 -48.52 -17.90 -1.30
C LYS A 599 -47.02 -17.56 -1.22
N ILE A 600 -46.22 -18.32 -0.46
CA ILE A 600 -44.78 -18.10 -0.26
C ILE A 600 -43.97 -19.23 -0.90
N GLY A 601 -43.02 -18.88 -1.76
CA GLY A 601 -42.11 -19.84 -2.41
C GLY A 601 -40.80 -20.09 -1.66
N ALA A 602 -40.37 -19.14 -0.83
CA ALA A 602 -39.22 -19.30 0.05
C ALA A 602 -39.30 -18.35 1.24
N TYR A 603 -38.82 -18.78 2.40
CA TYR A 603 -38.67 -17.94 3.60
C TYR A 603 -37.35 -18.26 4.32
N ILE A 604 -36.90 -17.33 5.16
CA ILE A 604 -35.67 -17.51 5.96
C ILE A 604 -36.03 -17.44 7.43
N ALA A 605 -35.79 -18.50 8.17
CA ALA A 605 -36.08 -18.57 9.60
C ALA A 605 -34.95 -19.29 10.35
N ASN A 606 -34.59 -18.80 11.54
CA ASN A 606 -33.62 -19.46 12.44
C ASN A 606 -32.26 -19.81 11.78
N GLY A 607 -31.77 -18.96 10.88
CA GLY A 607 -30.51 -19.22 10.17
C GLY A 607 -30.60 -20.31 9.09
N VAL A 608 -31.82 -20.69 8.67
CA VAL A 608 -32.09 -21.65 7.60
C VAL A 608 -32.98 -20.99 6.55
N GLN A 609 -32.63 -21.17 5.28
CA GLN A 609 -33.46 -20.83 4.14
C GLN A 609 -34.30 -22.05 3.77
N ASN A 610 -35.62 -21.89 3.76
CA ASN A 610 -36.57 -22.93 3.36
C ASN A 610 -37.16 -22.56 2.00
N THR A 611 -36.93 -23.40 1.00
CA THR A 611 -37.50 -23.24 -0.35
C THR A 611 -38.62 -24.26 -0.54
N ILE A 612 -39.80 -23.79 -0.90
CA ILE A 612 -40.99 -24.63 -1.09
C ILE A 612 -41.21 -24.81 -2.60
N ARG A 613 -41.21 -26.05 -3.06
CA ARG A 613 -41.54 -26.40 -4.45
C ARG A 613 -42.79 -27.28 -4.49
N PHE A 614 -43.73 -26.94 -5.36
CA PHE A 614 -44.91 -27.75 -5.61
C PHE A 614 -44.71 -28.54 -6.90
N SER A 615 -44.95 -29.86 -6.87
CA SER A 615 -44.83 -30.70 -8.08
C SER A 615 -45.80 -30.23 -9.17
N ALA A 616 -45.31 -30.11 -10.41
CA ALA A 616 -46.13 -29.77 -11.58
C ALA A 616 -47.04 -30.93 -12.04
N TYR A 617 -46.72 -32.17 -11.65
CA TYR A 617 -47.43 -33.39 -12.03
C TYR A 617 -47.93 -34.14 -10.77
N GLY A 618 -49.15 -34.70 -10.82
CA GLY A 618 -49.78 -35.44 -9.70
C GLY A 618 -50.51 -34.53 -8.69
N LYS A 619 -50.60 -34.97 -7.43
CA LYS A 619 -51.34 -34.30 -6.32
C LYS A 619 -50.74 -32.95 -5.85
N ARG A 620 -49.75 -32.39 -6.57
CA ARG A 620 -49.05 -31.13 -6.25
C ARG A 620 -48.52 -31.08 -4.81
N GLU A 621 -47.88 -32.17 -4.37
CA GLU A 621 -47.24 -32.25 -3.05
C GLU A 621 -46.10 -31.23 -2.92
N ALA A 622 -45.95 -30.68 -1.71
CA ALA A 622 -44.92 -29.72 -1.38
C ALA A 622 -43.62 -30.43 -1.00
N SER A 623 -42.51 -30.04 -1.62
CA SER A 623 -41.16 -30.42 -1.24
C SER A 623 -40.47 -29.20 -0.64
N VAL A 624 -40.00 -29.33 0.61
CA VAL A 624 -39.25 -28.28 1.30
C VAL A 624 -37.77 -28.62 1.28
N GLN A 625 -36.96 -27.70 0.77
CA GLN A 625 -35.50 -27.81 0.81
C GLN A 625 -34.95 -26.77 1.78
N ALA A 626 -34.28 -27.25 2.82
CA ALA A 626 -33.61 -26.45 3.84
C ALA A 626 -32.13 -26.25 3.49
N GLY A 627 -31.67 -25.00 3.52
CA GLY A 627 -30.27 -24.61 3.30
C GLY A 627 -29.75 -23.73 4.42
N ILE A 628 -28.49 -23.91 4.83
CA ILE A 628 -27.90 -23.11 5.91
C ILE A 628 -27.59 -21.69 5.43
N VAL A 629 -28.04 -20.69 6.18
CA VAL A 629 -27.70 -19.28 5.94
C VAL A 629 -26.26 -19.04 6.44
N ARG A 630 -25.39 -18.58 5.54
CA ARG A 630 -24.00 -18.23 5.88
C ARG A 630 -23.94 -16.84 6.50
N GLU A 631 -22.90 -16.59 7.31
CA GLU A 631 -22.63 -15.25 7.82
C GLU A 631 -22.33 -14.28 6.68
N ALA A 632 -22.96 -13.11 6.73
CA ALA A 632 -22.76 -12.00 5.80
C ALA A 632 -21.31 -11.54 5.85
N ARG A 633 -20.71 -11.31 4.69
CA ARG A 633 -19.35 -10.80 4.52
C ARG A 633 -19.35 -9.41 3.92
N LEU A 634 -20.22 -9.15 2.94
CA LEU A 634 -20.34 -7.86 2.26
C LEU A 634 -21.24 -6.89 3.02
N LEU A 635 -22.34 -7.38 3.59
CA LEU A 635 -23.35 -6.59 4.32
C LEU A 635 -23.21 -6.71 5.84
N ALA A 636 -22.10 -7.27 6.33
CA ALA A 636 -21.83 -7.47 7.76
C ALA A 636 -21.84 -6.18 8.60
N THR A 637 -21.61 -5.04 7.96
CA THR A 637 -21.59 -3.71 8.57
C THR A 637 -22.65 -2.83 7.92
N SER A 638 -23.61 -2.36 8.72
CA SER A 638 -24.64 -1.40 8.30
C SER A 638 -24.24 0.03 8.67
N VAL A 639 -24.66 1.00 7.86
CA VAL A 639 -24.50 2.43 8.15
C VAL A 639 -25.84 2.95 8.69
N ASN A 640 -25.84 3.63 9.84
CA ASN A 640 -27.02 4.38 10.26
C ASN A 640 -27.07 5.70 9.48
N VAL A 641 -27.88 5.73 8.42
CA VAL A 641 -27.99 6.88 7.51
C VAL A 641 -28.54 8.12 8.23
N GLU A 642 -29.44 7.93 9.21
CA GLU A 642 -29.98 9.03 10.01
C GLU A 642 -28.92 9.67 10.90
N GLU A 643 -28.08 8.85 11.54
CA GLU A 643 -26.97 9.33 12.37
C GLU A 643 -25.94 10.09 11.54
N LYS A 644 -25.61 9.60 10.33
CA LYS A 644 -24.73 10.28 9.40
C LYS A 644 -25.28 11.65 9.00
N ASN A 645 -26.57 11.75 8.66
CA ASN A 645 -27.19 13.02 8.27
C ASN A 645 -27.24 14.02 9.44
N ARG A 646 -27.48 13.57 10.67
CA ARG A 646 -27.41 14.41 11.87
C ARG A 646 -25.99 14.98 12.08
N LEU A 647 -24.96 14.15 11.93
CA LEU A 647 -23.57 14.59 12.06
C LEU A 647 -23.14 15.57 10.97
N ILE A 648 -23.65 15.43 9.74
CA ILE A 648 -23.41 16.41 8.66
C ILE A 648 -24.02 17.77 9.02
N GLN A 649 -25.27 17.79 9.47
CA GLN A 649 -25.94 19.02 9.90
C GLN A 649 -25.21 19.70 11.07
N GLU A 650 -24.69 18.91 12.02
CA GLU A 650 -23.89 19.41 13.13
C GLU A 650 -22.55 20.01 12.65
N ALA A 651 -21.86 19.37 11.70
CA ALA A 651 -20.64 19.89 11.10
C ALA A 651 -20.86 21.22 10.35
N ASP A 652 -21.98 21.35 9.62
CA ASP A 652 -22.34 22.57 8.90
C ASP A 652 -22.69 23.72 9.86
N ARG A 653 -23.37 23.40 10.97
CA ARG A 653 -23.62 24.36 12.05
C ARG A 653 -22.32 24.85 12.69
N CYS A 654 -21.37 23.96 13.00
CA CYS A 654 -20.06 24.34 13.53
C CYS A 654 -19.27 25.23 12.54
N ARG A 655 -19.31 24.91 11.23
CA ARG A 655 -18.68 25.75 10.19
C ARG A 655 -19.28 27.16 10.13
N SER A 656 -20.60 27.26 10.17
CA SER A 656 -21.31 28.54 10.15
C SER A 656 -20.97 29.41 11.38
N LEU A 657 -20.86 28.81 12.56
CA LEU A 657 -20.48 29.52 13.79
C LEU A 657 -19.02 29.99 13.77
N LEU A 658 -18.09 29.21 13.20
CA LEU A 658 -16.70 29.64 13.01
C LEU A 658 -16.59 30.83 12.07
N GLU A 659 -17.37 30.85 10.99
CA GLU A 659 -17.42 31.98 10.06
C GLU A 659 -17.98 33.25 10.72
N ALA A 660 -19.03 33.12 11.55
CA ALA A 660 -19.57 34.22 12.35
C ALA A 660 -18.53 34.77 13.35
N ASN A 661 -17.79 33.91 14.06
CA ASN A 661 -16.72 34.34 14.95
C ASN A 661 -15.58 35.04 14.20
N ALA A 662 -15.23 34.56 13.00
CA ALA A 662 -14.24 35.22 12.13
C ALA A 662 -14.67 36.61 11.65
N MET A 663 -15.98 36.87 11.48
CA MET A 663 -16.51 38.21 11.20
C MET A 663 -16.44 39.12 12.43
N ARG A 664 -16.84 38.63 13.61
CA ARG A 664 -16.78 39.40 14.87
C ARG A 664 -15.35 39.81 15.23
N VAL A 665 -14.36 38.93 15.03
CA VAL A 665 -12.94 39.26 15.23
C VAL A 665 -12.48 40.34 14.25
N ARG A 666 -12.97 40.35 13.01
CA ARG A 666 -12.65 41.42 12.04
C ARG A 666 -13.21 42.77 12.49
N GLU A 667 -14.45 42.81 12.97
CA GLU A 667 -15.09 44.04 13.46
C GLU A 667 -14.35 44.65 14.67
N ILE A 668 -13.97 43.82 15.65
CA ILE A 668 -13.23 44.29 16.84
C ILE A 668 -11.82 44.77 16.47
N LYS A 669 -11.15 44.12 15.51
CA LYS A 669 -9.84 44.57 15.02
C LYS A 669 -9.89 45.94 14.36
N VAL A 670 -10.97 46.28 13.66
CA VAL A 670 -11.15 47.64 13.09
C VAL A 670 -11.26 48.67 14.23
N LYS A 671 -12.06 48.38 15.27
CA LYS A 671 -12.17 49.25 16.45
C LYS A 671 -10.86 49.39 17.22
N GLU A 672 -10.07 48.31 17.30
CA GLU A 672 -8.73 48.34 17.90
C GLU A 672 -7.75 49.21 17.09
N GLN A 673 -7.81 49.15 15.75
CA GLN A 673 -7.00 50.00 14.87
C GLN A 673 -7.38 51.49 15.00
N GLU A 674 -8.67 51.81 15.09
CA GLU A 674 -9.13 53.17 15.34
C GLU A 674 -8.65 53.71 16.69
N ALA A 675 -8.73 52.91 17.77
CA ALA A 675 -8.22 53.28 19.08
C ALA A 675 -6.69 53.50 19.07
N ASN A 676 -5.93 52.66 18.34
CA ASN A 676 -4.48 52.81 18.19
C ASN A 676 -4.11 54.10 17.44
N SER A 677 -4.84 54.45 16.37
CA SER A 677 -4.60 55.71 15.64
C SER A 677 -4.85 56.95 16.51
N LYS A 678 -5.89 56.92 17.35
CA LYS A 678 -6.19 58.01 18.30
C LYS A 678 -5.11 58.12 19.39
N LEU A 679 -4.62 57.00 19.92
CA LEU A 679 -3.50 56.97 20.85
C LEU A 679 -2.22 57.58 20.25
N GLU A 680 -1.96 57.35 18.96
CA GLU A 680 -0.81 57.93 18.26
C GLU A 680 -0.94 59.46 18.13
N THR A 681 -2.14 59.99 17.83
CA THR A 681 -2.38 61.44 17.81
C THR A 681 -2.28 62.09 19.20
N LEU A 682 -2.74 61.41 20.26
CA LEU A 682 -2.59 61.87 21.64
C LEU A 682 -1.13 61.86 22.09
N GLN A 683 -0.33 60.92 21.60
CA GLN A 683 1.11 60.87 21.85
C GLN A 683 1.84 62.02 21.16
N GLN A 684 1.51 62.36 19.92
CA GLN A 684 2.09 63.50 19.21
C GLN A 684 1.73 64.86 19.88
N THR A 685 0.51 65.02 20.36
CA THR A 685 0.07 66.22 21.10
C THR A 685 0.74 66.32 22.47
N LYS A 686 0.90 65.21 23.18
CA LYS A 686 1.68 65.13 24.43
C LYS A 686 3.13 65.56 24.21
N ASP A 687 3.77 65.09 23.14
CA ASP A 687 5.16 65.42 22.83
C ASP A 687 5.34 66.91 22.47
N SER A 688 4.34 67.52 21.81
CA SER A 688 4.28 68.97 21.56
C SER A 688 4.12 69.81 22.84
N LEU A 689 3.22 69.41 23.74
CA LEU A 689 3.00 70.08 25.04
C LEU A 689 4.21 69.95 25.96
N ILE A 690 4.88 68.80 25.95
CA ILE A 690 6.16 68.59 26.65
C ILE A 690 7.26 69.48 26.07
N GLY A 691 7.29 69.70 24.76
CA GLY A 691 8.20 70.65 24.12
C GLY A 691 8.01 72.10 24.59
N LYS A 692 6.76 72.57 24.68
CA LYS A 692 6.40 73.89 25.21
C LYS A 692 6.73 74.04 26.70
N LYS A 693 6.46 73.00 27.50
CA LYS A 693 6.85 72.95 28.92
C LYS A 693 8.37 73.04 29.09
N ARG A 694 9.13 72.27 28.31
CA ARG A 694 10.60 72.24 28.36
C ARG A 694 11.24 73.58 28.03
N TYR A 695 10.62 74.38 27.16
CA TYR A 695 11.10 75.72 26.84
C TYR A 695 10.96 76.70 28.02
N ILE A 696 9.82 76.68 28.73
CA ILE A 696 9.53 77.62 29.83
C ILE A 696 10.29 77.26 31.12
N GLN A 697 10.64 75.99 31.30
CA GLN A 697 11.20 75.45 32.55
C GLN A 697 12.67 75.02 32.48
N ALA A 698 13.36 75.35 31.38
CA ALA A 698 14.72 74.84 31.12
C ALA A 698 15.73 75.17 32.22
N GLU A 699 15.62 76.33 32.89
CA GLU A 699 16.59 76.77 33.90
C GLU A 699 16.20 76.43 35.36
N ARG A 700 14.93 76.61 35.77
CA ARG A 700 14.46 76.24 37.13
C ARG A 700 14.48 74.72 37.36
N ASN A 701 13.97 73.95 36.40
CA ASN A 701 13.80 72.51 36.60
C ASN A 701 15.11 71.73 36.47
N ALA A 702 16.16 72.28 35.85
CA ALA A 702 17.49 71.65 35.87
C ALA A 702 18.05 71.62 37.30
N TYR A 703 17.80 72.68 38.08
CA TYR A 703 18.19 72.80 39.47
C TYR A 703 17.31 71.95 40.40
N ASP A 704 15.98 72.11 40.35
CA ASP A 704 15.06 71.41 41.28
C ASP A 704 15.06 69.88 41.06
N ARG A 705 15.19 69.42 39.80
CA ARG A 705 15.28 67.97 39.51
C ARG A 705 16.58 67.35 40.02
N ALA A 706 17.70 68.08 40.02
CA ALA A 706 18.95 67.57 40.54
C ALA A 706 18.88 67.37 42.07
N CYS A 707 18.25 68.30 42.81
CA CYS A 707 18.03 68.18 44.25
C CYS A 707 17.07 67.03 44.63
N THR A 708 15.87 66.97 44.04
CA THR A 708 14.88 65.92 44.37
C THR A 708 15.34 64.53 43.92
N HIS A 709 16.09 64.45 42.81
CA HIS A 709 16.67 63.18 42.35
C HIS A 709 17.76 62.68 43.30
N LEU A 710 18.58 63.58 43.86
CA LEU A 710 19.58 63.22 44.86
C LEU A 710 18.93 62.66 46.14
N GLU A 711 17.93 63.34 46.70
CA GLU A 711 17.24 62.93 47.94
C GLU A 711 16.47 61.61 47.77
N SER A 712 15.81 61.41 46.63
CA SER A 712 15.11 60.16 46.29
C SER A 712 16.07 58.98 46.18
N ARG A 713 17.23 59.18 45.55
CA ARG A 713 18.26 58.13 45.38
C ARG A 713 18.95 57.77 46.69
N GLN A 714 19.21 58.75 47.55
CA GLN A 714 19.75 58.52 48.90
C GLN A 714 18.77 57.73 49.78
N SER A 715 17.46 58.05 49.72
CA SER A 715 16.43 57.32 50.45
C SER A 715 16.21 55.89 49.92
N GLU A 716 16.25 55.69 48.59
CA GLU A 716 16.16 54.37 47.95
C GLU A 716 17.36 53.48 48.31
N LEU A 717 18.57 54.05 48.35
CA LEU A 717 19.80 53.35 48.75
C LEU A 717 19.75 52.91 50.22
N LYS A 718 19.31 53.77 51.13
CA LYS A 718 19.19 53.45 52.57
C LYS A 718 18.20 52.30 52.82
N ARG A 719 17.02 52.36 52.18
CA ARG A 719 15.99 51.29 52.27
C ARG A 719 16.50 49.93 51.77
N MET A 720 17.30 49.90 50.71
CA MET A 720 17.85 48.63 50.18
C MET A 720 19.01 48.06 51.00
N LEU A 721 19.70 48.90 51.77
CA LEU A 721 20.75 48.48 52.71
C LEU A 721 20.16 47.92 54.03
N ASP A 722 19.01 48.44 54.46
CA ASP A 722 18.34 48.03 55.71
C ASP A 722 17.47 46.75 55.58
N GLU A 723 17.25 46.22 54.37
CA GLU A 723 16.44 45.01 54.11
C GLU A 723 17.21 43.73 54.52
N PRO A 724 16.70 42.89 55.45
CA PRO A 724 17.42 41.72 55.97
C PRO A 724 17.69 40.65 54.90
N ASP A 725 18.78 39.90 55.04
CA ASP A 725 19.19 38.85 54.08
C ASP A 725 18.39 37.55 54.31
N CYS A 726 17.11 37.54 53.91
CA CYS A 726 16.22 36.38 54.03
C CYS A 726 16.47 35.29 52.96
N ALA A 727 17.30 35.59 51.95
CA ALA A 727 17.53 34.71 50.81
C ALA A 727 18.22 33.39 51.18
N ASP A 728 19.05 33.37 52.22
CA ASP A 728 19.81 32.18 52.61
C ASP A 728 18.95 31.11 53.30
N LYS A 729 17.93 31.51 54.07
CA LYS A 729 16.96 30.58 54.66
C LYS A 729 16.07 29.94 53.60
N GLU A 730 15.50 30.74 52.70
CA GLU A 730 14.68 30.24 51.58
C GLU A 730 15.48 29.31 50.65
N ARG A 731 16.77 29.59 50.45
CA ARG A 731 17.69 28.70 49.71
C ARG A 731 17.89 27.37 50.39
N ALA A 732 18.14 27.36 51.71
CA ALA A 732 18.35 26.14 52.46
C ALA A 732 17.12 25.21 52.37
N GLU A 733 15.92 25.78 52.53
CA GLU A 733 14.66 25.03 52.41
C GLU A 733 14.41 24.46 51.01
N LEU A 734 14.68 25.24 49.95
CA LEU A 734 14.56 24.78 48.57
C LEU A 734 15.61 23.71 48.21
N GLN A 735 16.82 23.82 48.77
CA GLN A 735 17.87 22.83 48.58
C GLN A 735 17.50 21.49 49.25
N GLU A 736 16.86 21.52 50.41
CA GLU A 736 16.37 20.33 51.09
C GLU A 736 15.25 19.64 50.29
N LYS A 737 14.29 20.41 49.76
CA LYS A 737 13.23 19.90 48.87
C LYS A 737 13.80 19.28 47.59
N LEU A 738 14.81 19.91 46.98
CA LEU A 738 15.50 19.36 45.80
C LEU A 738 16.18 18.02 46.10
N ASN A 739 16.83 17.90 47.26
CA ASN A 739 17.47 16.65 47.68
C ASN A 739 16.42 15.55 47.93
N ALA A 740 15.29 15.88 48.57
CA ALA A 740 14.19 14.95 48.80
C ALA A 740 13.56 14.44 47.49
N CYS A 741 13.25 15.33 46.54
CA CYS A 741 12.78 14.95 45.21
C CYS A 741 13.80 14.08 44.47
N GLY A 742 15.10 14.40 44.58
CA GLY A 742 16.18 13.61 43.99
C GLY A 742 16.24 12.17 44.50
N LEU A 743 16.02 11.97 45.81
CA LEU A 743 15.99 10.66 46.44
C LEU A 743 14.75 9.85 45.99
N GLN A 744 13.56 10.46 46.03
CA GLN A 744 12.32 9.82 45.60
C GLN A 744 12.37 9.41 44.12
N ARG A 745 12.93 10.28 43.26
CA ARG A 745 13.12 9.98 41.84
C ARG A 745 14.05 8.79 41.63
N SER A 746 15.16 8.73 42.38
CA SER A 746 16.10 7.61 42.29
C SER A 746 15.44 6.29 42.68
N GLN A 747 14.63 6.27 43.74
CA GLN A 747 13.86 5.08 44.15
C GLN A 747 12.82 4.68 43.11
N ALA A 748 12.11 5.63 42.51
CA ALA A 748 11.12 5.37 41.46
C ALA A 748 11.78 4.79 40.19
N VAL A 749 12.95 5.30 39.80
CA VAL A 749 13.73 4.78 38.66
C VAL A 749 14.22 3.35 38.92
N ILE A 750 14.65 3.02 40.14
CA ILE A 750 15.02 1.65 40.51
C ILE A 750 13.81 0.71 40.39
N LYS A 751 12.64 1.10 40.92
CA LYS A 751 11.39 0.34 40.77
C LYS A 751 11.01 0.15 39.30
N LEU A 752 11.13 1.19 38.47
CA LEU A 752 10.86 1.11 37.04
C LEU A 752 11.79 0.10 36.34
N LYS A 753 13.09 0.12 36.67
CA LYS A 753 14.07 -0.84 36.17
C LYS A 753 13.69 -2.28 36.52
N ASP A 754 13.28 -2.54 37.76
CA ASP A 754 12.93 -3.89 38.21
C ASP A 754 11.63 -4.39 37.57
N LEU A 755 10.64 -3.51 37.41
CA LEU A 755 9.42 -3.80 36.65
C LEU A 755 9.73 -4.09 35.17
N ALA A 756 10.63 -3.33 34.55
CA ALA A 756 11.05 -3.55 33.16
C ALA A 756 11.76 -4.90 32.99
N LYS A 757 12.61 -5.29 33.94
CA LYS A 757 13.23 -6.64 33.97
C LYS A 757 12.18 -7.74 34.08
N HIS A 758 11.19 -7.58 34.94
CA HIS A 758 10.12 -8.55 35.09
C HIS A 758 9.28 -8.68 33.81
N GLN A 759 8.96 -7.55 33.16
CA GLN A 759 8.27 -7.53 31.87
C GLN A 759 9.05 -8.20 30.75
N ARG A 760 10.37 -8.02 30.73
CA ARG A 760 11.25 -8.74 29.80
C ARG A 760 11.18 -10.26 30.01
N SER A 761 11.22 -10.73 31.25
CA SER A 761 11.11 -12.16 31.57
C SER A 761 9.79 -12.77 31.10
N ILE A 762 8.67 -12.05 31.25
CA ILE A 762 7.35 -12.47 30.73
C ILE A 762 7.36 -12.53 29.20
N LEU A 763 7.97 -11.54 28.54
CA LEU A 763 8.09 -11.52 27.07
C LEU A 763 8.93 -12.69 26.54
N GLU A 764 10.04 -13.03 27.21
CA GLU A 764 10.88 -14.19 26.88
C GLU A 764 10.12 -15.51 27.04
N ARG A 765 9.35 -15.68 28.13
CA ARG A 765 8.45 -16.83 28.34
C ARG A 765 7.41 -16.94 27.24
N ARG A 766 6.72 -15.84 26.90
CA ARG A 766 5.71 -15.79 25.83
C ARG A 766 6.30 -16.15 24.48
N THR A 767 7.47 -15.60 24.15
CA THR A 767 8.16 -15.84 22.88
C THR A 767 8.55 -17.32 22.76
N THR A 768 9.07 -17.89 23.85
CA THR A 768 9.41 -19.33 23.91
C THR A 768 8.17 -20.20 23.72
N ALA A 769 7.06 -19.90 24.42
CA ALA A 769 5.79 -20.61 24.25
C ALA A 769 5.22 -20.47 22.82
N THR A 770 5.44 -19.32 22.17
CA THR A 770 5.03 -19.07 20.78
C THR A 770 5.83 -19.90 19.79
N LEU A 771 7.16 -19.96 19.94
CA LEU A 771 8.02 -20.79 19.09
C LEU A 771 7.71 -22.28 19.26
N LYS A 772 7.51 -22.74 20.50
CA LYS A 772 7.09 -24.12 20.77
C LYS A 772 5.72 -24.43 20.16
N HIS A 773 4.77 -23.50 20.25
CA HIS A 773 3.43 -23.67 19.66
C HIS A 773 3.50 -23.79 18.14
N LEU A 774 4.27 -22.92 17.48
CA LEU A 774 4.48 -22.99 16.03
C LEU A 774 5.05 -24.35 15.60
N GLY A 775 6.05 -24.85 16.32
CA GLY A 775 6.61 -26.18 16.06
C GLY A 775 5.61 -27.31 16.29
N ALA A 776 4.90 -27.30 17.42
CA ALA A 776 3.89 -28.30 17.75
C ALA A 776 2.71 -28.28 16.77
N PHE A 777 2.27 -27.09 16.35
CA PHE A 777 1.18 -26.89 15.40
C PHE A 777 1.55 -27.34 13.99
N ALA A 778 2.76 -27.02 13.53
CA ALA A 778 3.28 -27.53 12.25
C ALA A 778 3.30 -29.06 12.25
N LYS A 779 3.81 -29.68 13.32
CA LYS A 779 3.83 -31.14 13.46
C LYS A 779 2.44 -31.75 13.53
N LEU A 780 1.50 -31.11 14.23
CA LEU A 780 0.11 -31.52 14.28
C LEU A 780 -0.53 -31.50 12.88
N ARG A 781 -0.26 -30.48 12.08
CA ARG A 781 -0.77 -30.34 10.72
C ARG A 781 -0.17 -31.39 9.77
N GLU A 782 1.13 -31.65 9.87
CA GLU A 782 1.78 -32.76 9.14
C GLU A 782 1.14 -34.10 9.49
N LEU A 783 0.95 -34.37 10.79
CA LEU A 783 0.31 -35.60 11.27
C LEU A 783 -1.16 -35.69 10.85
N GLN A 784 -1.90 -34.58 10.81
CA GLN A 784 -3.26 -34.51 10.30
C GLN A 784 -3.33 -34.87 8.81
N ASN A 785 -2.45 -34.31 7.99
CA ASN A 785 -2.42 -34.63 6.57
C ASN A 785 -2.06 -36.10 6.32
N ALA A 786 -1.07 -36.63 7.05
CA ALA A 786 -0.70 -38.04 6.98
C ALA A 786 -1.85 -38.95 7.46
N ALA A 787 -2.49 -38.62 8.58
CA ALA A 787 -3.63 -39.36 9.10
C ALA A 787 -4.81 -39.37 8.11
N ASN A 788 -5.11 -38.23 7.48
CA ASN A 788 -6.16 -38.14 6.47
C ASN A 788 -5.87 -39.03 5.25
N ALA A 789 -4.62 -39.03 4.74
CA ALA A 789 -4.22 -39.90 3.65
C ALA A 789 -4.34 -41.40 4.01
N HIS A 790 -3.93 -41.77 5.23
CA HIS A 790 -4.07 -43.14 5.74
C HIS A 790 -5.54 -43.53 5.97
N GLU A 791 -6.40 -42.60 6.44
CA GLU A 791 -7.83 -42.84 6.60
C GLU A 791 -8.57 -42.97 5.26
N GLU A 792 -8.16 -42.22 4.25
CA GLU A 792 -8.66 -42.39 2.87
C GLU A 792 -8.27 -43.75 2.30
N ALA A 793 -7.01 -44.18 2.49
CA ALA A 793 -6.55 -45.52 2.10
C ALA A 793 -7.27 -46.64 2.87
N LEU A 794 -7.52 -46.44 4.17
CA LEU A 794 -8.28 -47.39 4.99
C LEU A 794 -9.73 -47.52 4.50
N ARG A 795 -10.40 -46.42 4.18
CA ARG A 795 -11.76 -46.42 3.60
C ARG A 795 -11.79 -47.08 2.21
N ALA A 796 -10.75 -46.87 1.41
CA ALA A 796 -10.64 -47.52 0.09
C ALA A 796 -10.48 -49.04 0.23
N THR A 797 -9.63 -49.51 1.14
CA THR A 797 -9.45 -50.96 1.38
C THR A 797 -10.65 -51.60 2.08
N GLU A 798 -11.36 -50.88 2.93
CA GLU A 798 -12.63 -51.33 3.54
C GLU A 798 -13.70 -51.55 2.46
N LYS A 799 -13.85 -50.60 1.52
CA LYS A 799 -14.73 -50.77 0.36
C LYS A 799 -14.31 -51.95 -0.52
N ALA A 800 -13.02 -52.06 -0.85
CA ALA A 800 -12.50 -53.16 -1.66
C ALA A 800 -12.72 -54.53 -0.98
N TYR A 801 -12.58 -54.61 0.35
CA TYR A 801 -12.91 -55.80 1.12
C TYR A 801 -14.41 -56.13 1.06
N HIS A 802 -15.29 -55.15 1.24
CA HIS A 802 -16.74 -55.35 1.14
C HIS A 802 -17.16 -55.82 -0.26
N GLU A 803 -16.61 -55.22 -1.31
CA GLU A 803 -16.83 -55.64 -2.70
C GLU A 803 -16.34 -57.07 -2.94
N ALA A 804 -15.13 -57.41 -2.47
CA ALA A 804 -14.59 -58.77 -2.57
C ALA A 804 -15.42 -59.80 -1.78
N ASN A 805 -15.95 -59.41 -0.62
CA ASN A 805 -16.81 -60.27 0.20
C ASN A 805 -18.18 -60.49 -0.46
N ASN A 806 -18.76 -59.45 -1.07
CA ASN A 806 -20.00 -59.56 -1.84
C ASN A 806 -19.81 -60.49 -3.05
N ARG A 807 -18.73 -60.31 -3.82
CA ARG A 807 -18.38 -61.17 -4.96
C ARG A 807 -18.17 -62.63 -4.55
N TYR A 808 -17.54 -62.87 -3.40
CA TYR A 808 -17.41 -64.23 -2.85
C TYR A 808 -18.78 -64.86 -2.53
N ASN A 809 -19.70 -64.10 -1.91
CA ASN A 809 -21.03 -64.59 -1.58
C ASN A 809 -21.88 -64.87 -2.83
N GLU A 810 -21.78 -64.01 -3.85
CA GLU A 810 -22.43 -64.19 -5.15
C GLU A 810 -21.92 -65.46 -5.85
N LYS A 811 -20.60 -65.62 -5.98
CA LYS A 811 -20.00 -66.82 -6.60
C LYS A 811 -20.30 -68.11 -5.84
N LYS A 812 -20.43 -68.03 -4.52
CA LYS A 812 -20.86 -69.17 -3.68
C LYS A 812 -22.30 -69.59 -3.99
N ALA A 813 -23.19 -68.63 -4.22
CA ALA A 813 -24.58 -68.90 -4.59
C ALA A 813 -24.68 -69.42 -6.04
N GLU A 814 -23.88 -68.88 -6.97
CA GLU A 814 -23.82 -69.30 -8.37
C GLU A 814 -23.32 -70.75 -8.52
N ALA A 815 -22.24 -71.11 -7.81
CA ALA A 815 -21.71 -72.47 -7.81
C ALA A 815 -22.75 -73.50 -7.31
N LYS A 816 -23.61 -73.12 -6.37
CA LYS A 816 -24.69 -73.97 -5.86
C LYS A 816 -25.78 -74.18 -6.91
N ARG A 817 -26.18 -73.14 -7.65
CA ARG A 817 -27.20 -73.23 -8.71
C ARG A 817 -26.75 -74.08 -9.89
N ARG A 818 -25.51 -73.92 -10.37
CA ARG A 818 -24.99 -74.69 -11.51
C ARG A 818 -24.84 -76.19 -11.22
N LEU A 819 -24.61 -76.56 -9.96
CA LEU A 819 -24.63 -77.96 -9.52
C LEU A 819 -26.03 -78.57 -9.67
N ASP A 820 -27.07 -77.82 -9.30
CA ASP A 820 -28.47 -78.26 -9.40
C ASP A 820 -28.93 -78.36 -10.86
N GLU A 821 -28.46 -77.48 -11.76
CA GLU A 821 -28.74 -77.51 -13.21
C GLU A 821 -28.08 -78.70 -13.92
N LEU A 822 -26.81 -78.98 -13.60
CA LEU A 822 -26.08 -80.12 -14.15
C LEU A 822 -26.80 -81.45 -13.86
N THR A 823 -27.33 -81.57 -12.65
CA THR A 823 -28.01 -82.78 -12.17
C THR A 823 -29.32 -83.05 -12.93
N LYS A 824 -30.00 -82.00 -13.44
CA LYS A 824 -31.25 -82.12 -14.23
C LYS A 824 -31.01 -82.43 -15.70
N ALA A 825 -30.00 -81.83 -16.31
CA ALA A 825 -29.74 -81.93 -17.76
C ALA A 825 -29.19 -83.30 -18.21
N THR A 826 -28.63 -84.08 -17.29
CA THR A 826 -28.05 -85.39 -17.59
C THR A 826 -29.03 -86.56 -17.47
N ALA A 827 -30.33 -86.34 -17.20
CA ALA A 827 -31.27 -87.41 -16.86
C ALA A 827 -31.67 -88.35 -18.04
N ASP A 828 -31.80 -87.82 -19.28
CA ASP A 828 -32.46 -88.52 -20.41
C ASP A 828 -31.59 -88.68 -21.69
N LEU A 829 -30.25 -88.69 -21.57
CA LEU A 829 -29.32 -88.81 -22.71
C LEU A 829 -28.87 -90.26 -22.97
N ASP A 830 -28.62 -90.59 -24.25
CA ASP A 830 -28.10 -91.88 -24.73
C ASP A 830 -26.61 -92.07 -24.37
N ASP A 831 -26.20 -93.33 -24.15
CA ASP A 831 -24.91 -93.65 -23.55
C ASP A 831 -23.71 -93.27 -24.43
N GLU A 832 -23.84 -93.24 -25.77
CA GLU A 832 -22.79 -92.76 -26.69
C GLU A 832 -22.53 -91.25 -26.52
N THR A 833 -23.58 -90.44 -26.40
CA THR A 833 -23.47 -88.99 -26.22
C THR A 833 -22.98 -88.62 -24.82
N ARG A 834 -23.36 -89.39 -23.79
CA ARG A 834 -22.92 -89.19 -22.40
C ARG A 834 -21.45 -89.55 -22.18
N GLU A 835 -20.96 -90.61 -22.84
CA GLU A 835 -19.57 -91.07 -22.70
C GLU A 835 -18.60 -90.20 -23.51
N ILE A 836 -19.00 -89.74 -24.70
CA ILE A 836 -18.24 -88.74 -25.47
C ILE A 836 -18.18 -87.40 -24.70
N ALA A 837 -19.26 -86.98 -24.02
CA ALA A 837 -19.26 -85.76 -23.19
C ALA A 837 -18.38 -85.86 -21.93
N LYS A 838 -18.33 -87.01 -21.25
CA LYS A 838 -17.40 -87.27 -20.13
C LYS A 838 -15.94 -87.34 -20.58
N GLN A 839 -15.67 -87.96 -21.73
CA GLN A 839 -14.33 -87.93 -22.34
C GLN A 839 -13.92 -86.51 -22.69
N ILE A 840 -14.81 -85.71 -23.29
CA ILE A 840 -14.56 -84.29 -23.57
C ILE A 840 -14.23 -83.50 -22.28
N PHE A 841 -14.95 -83.72 -21.17
CA PHE A 841 -14.67 -83.07 -19.88
C PHE A 841 -13.32 -83.48 -19.25
N ASN A 842 -12.93 -84.76 -19.38
CA ASN A 842 -11.68 -85.28 -18.82
C ASN A 842 -10.45 -85.02 -19.70
N THR A 843 -10.64 -84.72 -20.99
CA THR A 843 -9.55 -84.52 -21.96
C THR A 843 -9.40 -83.08 -22.45
N LYS A 844 -10.45 -82.25 -22.38
CA LYS A 844 -10.44 -80.83 -22.79
C LYS A 844 -10.77 -79.91 -21.63
N THR A 845 -10.17 -78.72 -21.62
CA THR A 845 -10.35 -77.68 -20.60
C THR A 845 -11.65 -76.89 -20.81
N LEU A 846 -12.17 -76.21 -19.76
CA LEU A 846 -13.37 -75.35 -19.88
C LEU A 846 -13.25 -74.37 -21.04
N ALA A 847 -12.11 -73.71 -21.17
CA ALA A 847 -11.86 -72.73 -22.21
C ALA A 847 -11.82 -73.39 -23.60
N GLU A 848 -11.36 -74.64 -23.74
CA GLU A 848 -11.42 -75.36 -25.01
C GLU A 848 -12.84 -75.84 -25.35
N ILE A 849 -13.70 -76.08 -24.35
CA ILE A 849 -15.11 -76.50 -24.55
C ILE A 849 -16.02 -75.29 -24.76
N GLU A 850 -15.77 -74.19 -24.06
CA GLU A 850 -16.41 -72.87 -24.26
C GLU A 850 -15.89 -72.21 -25.53
N ASP A 851 -14.60 -72.29 -25.86
CA ASP A 851 -14.09 -71.83 -27.16
C ASP A 851 -14.56 -72.76 -28.26
N ASP A 852 -14.57 -74.09 -28.13
CA ASP A 852 -15.16 -74.92 -29.19
C ASP A 852 -16.65 -74.63 -29.33
N LEU A 853 -17.42 -74.40 -28.25
CA LEU A 853 -18.85 -74.10 -28.35
C LEU A 853 -19.13 -72.67 -28.81
N VAL A 854 -18.43 -71.67 -28.30
CA VAL A 854 -18.57 -70.24 -28.66
C VAL A 854 -17.93 -69.98 -30.01
N SER A 855 -16.75 -70.52 -30.31
CA SER A 855 -16.22 -70.60 -31.69
C SER A 855 -17.28 -71.25 -32.54
N LYS A 856 -17.76 -72.47 -32.23
CA LYS A 856 -18.72 -73.11 -33.13
C LYS A 856 -20.15 -72.53 -33.10
N THR A 857 -20.56 -71.71 -32.14
CA THR A 857 -21.93 -71.11 -32.16
C THR A 857 -21.87 -69.67 -32.63
N ALA A 858 -20.85 -68.90 -32.24
CA ALA A 858 -20.61 -67.54 -32.71
C ALA A 858 -20.13 -67.53 -34.17
N GLN A 859 -19.24 -68.46 -34.55
CA GLN A 859 -18.82 -68.60 -35.94
C GLN A 859 -20.08 -69.03 -36.76
N ALA A 860 -21.04 -69.79 -36.20
CA ALA A 860 -22.37 -70.09 -36.80
C ALA A 860 -23.43 -68.96 -36.81
N ASP A 861 -23.34 -67.94 -35.95
CA ASP A 861 -24.35 -66.88 -35.80
C ASP A 861 -23.90 -65.49 -36.37
N LEU A 862 -22.61 -65.26 -36.62
CA LEU A 862 -22.05 -63.93 -36.97
C LEU A 862 -21.93 -63.56 -38.47
N THR A 863 -22.07 -64.46 -39.44
CA THR A 863 -22.12 -64.14 -40.90
C THR A 863 -23.57 -63.99 -41.42
N HIS A 864 -24.40 -63.08 -40.93
CA HIS A 864 -24.64 -61.72 -41.40
C HIS A 864 -25.36 -60.97 -40.24
N ALA A 865 -25.15 -59.66 -39.99
CA ALA A 865 -25.02 -58.58 -40.96
C ALA A 865 -23.87 -57.62 -40.61
N ALA A 866 -22.80 -57.64 -41.42
CA ALA A 866 -21.83 -56.55 -41.44
C ALA A 866 -22.21 -55.58 -42.57
N ASN A 867 -22.48 -54.32 -42.20
CA ASN A 867 -22.76 -53.23 -43.11
C ASN A 867 -21.47 -52.86 -43.89
N PRO A 868 -21.47 -52.73 -45.22
CA PRO A 868 -20.30 -52.36 -46.03
C PRO A 868 -19.59 -51.05 -45.61
N ARG A 869 -20.22 -50.24 -44.74
CA ARG A 869 -19.65 -49.02 -44.16
C ARG A 869 -18.51 -49.25 -43.16
N ILE A 870 -18.42 -50.40 -42.49
CA ILE A 870 -17.43 -50.64 -41.41
C ILE A 870 -16.00 -50.74 -41.97
N ILE A 871 -15.85 -51.32 -43.17
CA ILE A 871 -14.56 -51.39 -43.89
C ILE A 871 -14.10 -49.98 -44.28
N LYS A 872 -15.03 -49.13 -44.76
CA LYS A 872 -14.74 -47.74 -45.15
C LYS A 872 -14.38 -46.84 -43.95
N GLU A 873 -15.04 -47.03 -42.81
CA GLU A 873 -14.80 -46.29 -41.58
C GLU A 873 -13.46 -46.65 -40.89
N TYR A 874 -12.98 -47.89 -41.10
CA TYR A 874 -11.65 -48.35 -40.69
C TYR A 874 -10.53 -47.68 -41.52
N GLU A 875 -10.73 -47.58 -42.84
CA GLU A 875 -9.77 -46.93 -43.76
C GLU A 875 -9.66 -45.41 -43.51
N GLU A 876 -10.79 -44.69 -43.39
CA GLU A 876 -10.82 -43.23 -43.13
C GLU A 876 -10.16 -42.83 -41.78
N ARG A 877 -10.33 -43.66 -40.73
CA ARG A 877 -9.69 -43.42 -39.42
C ARG A 877 -8.20 -43.70 -39.41
N LYS A 878 -7.74 -44.69 -40.18
CA LYS A 878 -6.32 -45.00 -40.33
C LYS A 878 -5.56 -43.82 -40.97
N GLU A 879 -6.14 -43.23 -42.00
CA GLU A 879 -5.58 -42.06 -42.68
C GLU A 879 -5.52 -40.82 -41.76
N THR A 880 -6.56 -40.61 -40.93
CA THR A 880 -6.58 -39.51 -39.94
C THR A 880 -5.51 -39.67 -38.85
N ILE A 881 -5.26 -40.90 -38.40
CA ILE A 881 -4.20 -41.20 -37.40
C ILE A 881 -2.81 -40.90 -37.99
N GLU A 882 -2.56 -41.27 -39.25
CA GLU A 882 -1.29 -40.97 -39.94
C GLU A 882 -1.05 -39.46 -40.09
N GLN A 883 -2.09 -38.68 -40.44
CA GLN A 883 -1.98 -37.22 -40.53
C GLN A 883 -1.68 -36.55 -39.18
N LEU A 884 -2.27 -37.05 -38.08
CA LEU A 884 -2.02 -36.52 -36.73
C LEU A 884 -0.62 -36.86 -36.24
N TYR A 885 -0.11 -38.07 -36.49
CA TYR A 885 1.29 -38.43 -36.18
C TYR A 885 2.30 -37.54 -36.90
N SER A 886 2.04 -37.21 -38.17
CA SER A 886 2.91 -36.30 -38.93
C SER A 886 2.97 -34.90 -38.30
N LYS A 887 1.82 -34.34 -37.90
CA LYS A 887 1.74 -33.02 -37.24
C LYS A 887 2.40 -33.01 -35.86
N LEU A 888 2.30 -34.11 -35.12
CA LEU A 888 2.88 -34.26 -33.80
C LEU A 888 4.42 -34.26 -33.89
N LYS A 889 4.95 -34.96 -34.90
CA LYS A 889 6.39 -34.96 -35.22
C LYS A 889 6.91 -33.56 -35.60
N GLU A 890 6.18 -32.80 -36.42
CA GLU A 890 6.56 -31.41 -36.75
C GLU A 890 6.63 -30.49 -35.51
N LYS A 891 5.70 -30.67 -34.57
CA LYS A 891 5.70 -29.91 -33.30
C LYS A 891 6.82 -30.33 -32.37
N GLU A 892 7.13 -31.62 -32.28
CA GLU A 892 8.27 -32.15 -31.53
C GLU A 892 9.60 -31.61 -32.07
N ASP A 893 9.78 -31.60 -33.39
CA ASP A 893 10.95 -31.03 -34.05
C ASP A 893 11.09 -29.52 -33.75
N ARG A 894 9.98 -28.77 -33.78
CA ARG A 894 9.96 -27.35 -33.41
C ARG A 894 10.27 -27.12 -31.92
N LEU A 895 9.77 -27.97 -31.03
CA LEU A 895 10.07 -27.90 -29.59
C LEU A 895 11.57 -28.12 -29.35
N GLN A 896 12.18 -29.05 -30.08
CA GLN A 896 13.61 -29.31 -29.98
C GLN A 896 14.43 -28.11 -30.49
N GLN A 897 14.07 -27.54 -31.65
CA GLN A 897 14.72 -26.32 -32.16
C GLN A 897 14.64 -25.14 -31.18
N LEU A 898 13.49 -24.97 -30.51
CA LEU A 898 13.29 -23.92 -29.51
C LEU A 898 14.18 -24.15 -28.27
N ARG A 899 14.29 -25.39 -27.79
CA ARG A 899 15.19 -25.77 -26.69
C ARG A 899 16.65 -25.52 -27.01
N ASP A 900 17.08 -25.87 -28.22
CA ASP A 900 18.45 -25.65 -28.69
C ASP A 900 18.75 -24.14 -28.78
N GLY A 901 17.82 -23.35 -29.32
CA GLY A 901 17.93 -21.88 -29.37
C GLY A 901 18.01 -21.22 -28.00
N MET A 902 17.22 -21.68 -27.02
CA MET A 902 17.30 -21.21 -25.64
C MET A 902 18.63 -21.58 -24.97
N SER A 903 19.15 -22.79 -25.22
CA SER A 903 20.46 -23.23 -24.72
C SER A 903 21.58 -22.32 -25.23
N GLN A 904 21.54 -21.98 -26.52
CA GLN A 904 22.49 -21.05 -27.12
C GLN A 904 22.38 -19.64 -26.49
N ALA A 905 21.17 -19.07 -26.42
CA ALA A 905 20.99 -17.75 -25.84
C ALA A 905 21.39 -17.67 -24.35
N ARG A 906 21.13 -18.75 -23.58
CA ARG A 906 21.58 -18.88 -22.20
C ARG A 906 23.11 -18.91 -22.10
N SER A 907 23.79 -19.62 -23.00
CA SER A 907 25.25 -19.72 -23.00
C SER A 907 25.96 -18.37 -23.19
N GLU A 908 25.32 -17.42 -23.88
CA GLU A 908 25.83 -16.06 -24.06
C GLU A 908 25.41 -15.12 -22.92
N TRP A 909 24.19 -15.28 -22.40
CA TRP A 909 23.63 -14.39 -21.39
C TRP A 909 24.11 -14.68 -19.96
N GLU A 910 24.08 -15.94 -19.53
CA GLU A 910 24.36 -16.33 -18.14
C GLU A 910 25.77 -15.90 -17.68
N PRO A 911 26.86 -16.11 -18.46
CA PRO A 911 28.19 -15.69 -18.05
C PRO A 911 28.31 -14.17 -17.90
N LYS A 912 27.68 -13.40 -18.80
CA LYS A 912 27.71 -11.93 -18.78
C LYS A 912 26.97 -11.36 -17.58
N ILE A 913 25.78 -11.89 -17.26
CA ILE A 913 25.04 -11.43 -16.07
C ILE A 913 25.74 -11.86 -14.77
N CYS A 914 26.32 -13.05 -14.73
CA CYS A 914 27.13 -13.48 -13.58
C CYS A 914 28.36 -12.58 -13.37
N ALA A 915 29.07 -12.21 -14.44
CA ALA A 915 30.18 -11.27 -14.36
C ALA A 915 29.74 -9.92 -13.80
N LEU A 916 28.66 -9.35 -14.34
CA LEU A 916 28.10 -8.08 -13.86
C LEU A 916 27.73 -8.15 -12.36
N VAL A 917 27.00 -9.18 -11.94
CA VAL A 917 26.58 -9.33 -10.54
C VAL A 917 27.79 -9.54 -9.62
N ASN A 918 28.79 -10.32 -10.02
CA ASN A 918 29.99 -10.54 -9.22
C ASN A 918 30.79 -9.25 -9.02
N GLU A 919 30.89 -8.40 -10.04
CA GLU A 919 31.56 -7.10 -9.93
C GLU A 919 30.79 -6.13 -9.04
N VAL A 920 29.46 -6.06 -9.20
CA VAL A 920 28.59 -5.27 -8.31
C VAL A 920 28.71 -5.77 -6.87
N SER A 921 28.71 -7.09 -6.67
CA SER A 921 28.88 -7.73 -5.37
C SER A 921 30.24 -7.38 -4.75
N ALA A 922 31.34 -7.46 -5.50
CA ALA A 922 32.67 -7.11 -5.01
C ALA A 922 32.75 -5.64 -4.54
N SER A 923 32.20 -4.70 -5.32
CA SER A 923 32.14 -3.29 -4.94
C SER A 923 31.23 -3.06 -3.72
N PHE A 924 30.08 -3.74 -3.67
CA PHE A 924 29.14 -3.67 -2.55
C PHE A 924 29.75 -4.22 -1.25
N SER A 925 30.38 -5.39 -1.31
CA SER A 925 31.08 -6.00 -0.18
C SER A 925 32.24 -5.13 0.31
N ALA A 926 33.01 -4.52 -0.58
CA ALA A 926 34.07 -3.58 -0.21
C ALA A 926 33.50 -2.35 0.51
N ALA A 927 32.37 -1.80 0.05
CA ALA A 927 31.70 -0.67 0.69
C ALA A 927 31.14 -1.03 2.08
N PHE A 928 30.55 -2.21 2.23
CA PHE A 928 30.06 -2.70 3.53
C PHE A 928 31.20 -2.97 4.53
N LYS A 929 32.30 -3.57 4.06
CA LYS A 929 33.49 -3.83 4.89
C LYS A 929 34.10 -2.54 5.44
N ALA A 930 34.12 -1.47 4.65
CA ALA A 930 34.55 -0.15 5.11
C ALA A 930 33.69 0.40 6.26
N ILE A 931 32.43 -0.06 6.37
CA ILE A 931 31.49 0.33 7.42
C ILE A 931 31.56 -0.59 8.65
N LYS A 932 32.45 -1.59 8.63
CA LYS A 932 32.52 -2.70 9.60
C LYS A 932 31.26 -3.56 9.61
N CYS A 933 30.59 -3.66 8.47
CA CYS A 933 29.47 -4.56 8.22
C CYS A 933 29.83 -5.53 7.08
N SER A 934 28.99 -6.54 6.85
CA SER A 934 29.14 -7.44 5.70
C SER A 934 27.93 -7.31 4.79
N GLY A 935 28.18 -7.31 3.48
CA GLY A 935 27.15 -7.23 2.46
C GLY A 935 27.59 -8.00 1.23
N GLU A 936 26.67 -8.67 0.57
CA GLU A 936 26.92 -9.49 -0.61
C GLU A 936 25.71 -9.42 -1.54
N VAL A 937 25.95 -9.38 -2.83
CA VAL A 937 24.90 -9.43 -3.86
C VAL A 937 24.99 -10.79 -4.55
N ARG A 938 23.87 -11.50 -4.64
CA ARG A 938 23.80 -12.83 -5.26
C ARG A 938 22.78 -12.83 -6.40
N LEU A 939 23.07 -13.63 -7.43
CA LEU A 939 22.12 -13.93 -8.49
C LEU A 939 21.30 -15.17 -8.11
N HIS A 940 20.01 -14.97 -7.87
CA HIS A 940 19.04 -16.04 -7.67
C HIS A 940 18.63 -16.62 -9.02
N ARG A 941 18.92 -17.91 -9.22
CA ARG A 941 18.58 -18.66 -10.42
C ARG A 941 17.26 -19.40 -10.23
N HIS A 942 16.47 -19.49 -11.28
CA HIS A 942 15.20 -20.22 -11.31
C HIS A 942 15.04 -20.97 -12.64
N ASP A 943 14.16 -21.95 -12.72
CA ASP A 943 13.89 -22.66 -13.99
C ASP A 943 13.16 -21.79 -15.02
N ASP A 944 12.52 -20.73 -14.55
CA ASP A 944 11.82 -19.74 -15.36
C ASP A 944 12.57 -18.40 -15.31
N TYR A 945 12.98 -17.90 -16.48
CA TYR A 945 13.86 -16.73 -16.60
C TYR A 945 13.24 -15.42 -16.12
N ASP A 946 11.91 -15.32 -16.05
CA ASP A 946 11.18 -14.18 -15.48
C ASP A 946 11.24 -14.14 -13.94
N GLN A 947 11.59 -15.26 -13.31
CA GLN A 947 11.78 -15.39 -11.86
C GLN A 947 13.26 -15.33 -11.44
N TRP A 948 14.19 -15.17 -12.38
CA TRP A 948 15.58 -14.85 -12.03
C TRP A 948 15.63 -13.51 -11.34
N GLY A 949 16.48 -13.38 -10.33
CA GLY A 949 16.51 -12.18 -9.51
C GLY A 949 17.85 -11.89 -8.87
N ILE A 950 17.99 -10.68 -8.34
CA ILE A 950 19.12 -10.27 -7.51
C ILE A 950 18.67 -10.26 -6.05
N GLU A 951 19.45 -10.91 -5.20
CA GLU A 951 19.28 -10.87 -3.74
C GLU A 951 20.41 -10.05 -3.12
N ILE A 952 20.03 -9.01 -2.37
CA ILE A 952 20.97 -8.21 -1.57
C ILE A 952 20.99 -8.79 -0.16
N MET A 953 22.12 -9.38 0.23
CA MET A 953 22.35 -9.97 1.54
C MET A 953 23.16 -9.00 2.40
N VAL A 954 22.72 -8.74 3.62
CA VAL A 954 23.35 -7.80 4.55
C VAL A 954 23.47 -8.37 5.95
N LYS A 955 24.52 -7.95 6.66
CA LYS A 955 24.81 -8.27 8.06
C LYS A 955 25.41 -7.02 8.73
N PHE A 956 24.65 -6.43 9.65
CA PHE A 956 25.02 -5.19 10.34
C PHE A 956 25.76 -5.43 11.66
N ARG A 957 25.67 -6.64 12.24
CA ARG A 957 26.28 -6.99 13.52
C ARG A 957 27.02 -8.32 13.40
N ASP A 958 28.15 -8.45 14.09
CA ASP A 958 29.01 -9.65 14.02
C ASP A 958 28.29 -10.93 14.47
N ASN A 959 27.33 -10.81 15.40
CA ASN A 959 26.56 -11.93 15.97
C ASN A 959 25.32 -12.32 15.15
N GLU A 960 25.02 -11.65 14.03
CA GLU A 960 23.87 -11.96 13.18
C GLU A 960 24.31 -12.74 11.93
N GLU A 961 23.43 -13.56 11.37
CA GLU A 961 23.67 -14.21 10.07
C GLU A 961 23.40 -13.24 8.92
N MET A 962 23.98 -13.51 7.74
CA MET A 962 23.67 -12.76 6.51
C MET A 962 22.22 -13.00 6.11
N GLN A 963 21.45 -11.92 5.96
CA GLN A 963 20.02 -12.00 5.64
C GLN A 963 19.67 -11.14 4.43
N ALA A 964 18.66 -11.56 3.67
CA ALA A 964 18.14 -10.79 2.55
C ALA A 964 17.52 -9.46 3.04
N LEU A 965 17.80 -8.39 2.30
CA LEU A 965 17.21 -7.07 2.52
C LEU A 965 15.70 -7.14 2.23
N ASN A 966 14.84 -7.00 3.26
CA ASN A 966 13.39 -7.04 3.12
C ASN A 966 12.68 -5.98 3.98
N GLY A 967 11.53 -5.49 3.51
CA GLY A 967 10.83 -4.36 4.14
C GLY A 967 10.33 -4.59 5.58
N GLN A 968 10.34 -5.84 6.08
CA GLN A 968 9.69 -6.23 7.34
C GLN A 968 10.64 -6.38 8.54
N ARG A 969 11.95 -6.62 8.34
CA ARG A 969 12.86 -6.97 9.44
C ARG A 969 13.94 -5.92 9.74
N GLN A 970 14.50 -5.24 8.75
CA GLN A 970 15.54 -4.24 8.99
C GLN A 970 14.95 -2.88 9.38
N SER A 971 15.69 -2.12 10.19
CA SER A 971 15.32 -0.74 10.52
C SER A 971 15.32 0.15 9.27
N GLY A 972 14.52 1.22 9.26
CA GLY A 972 14.49 2.18 8.14
C GLY A 972 15.87 2.78 7.82
N GLY A 973 16.71 2.96 8.85
CA GLY A 973 18.09 3.42 8.69
C GLY A 973 18.99 2.40 7.99
N GLU A 974 18.99 1.15 8.42
CA GLU A 974 19.78 0.06 7.80
C GLU A 974 19.39 -0.20 6.35
N ARG A 975 18.09 -0.10 6.05
CA ARG A 975 17.57 -0.18 4.67
C ARG A 975 18.12 0.93 3.79
N SER A 976 18.11 2.16 4.31
CA SER A 976 18.62 3.32 3.58
C SER A 976 20.11 3.18 3.30
N VAL A 977 20.90 2.76 4.30
CA VAL A 977 22.35 2.50 4.14
C VAL A 977 22.62 1.42 3.10
N SER A 978 21.92 0.28 3.17
CA SER A 978 22.08 -0.83 2.21
C SER A 978 21.76 -0.40 0.78
N THR A 979 20.65 0.32 0.61
CA THR A 979 20.18 0.82 -0.68
C THR A 979 21.18 1.78 -1.31
N ILE A 980 21.71 2.73 -0.51
CA ILE A 980 22.71 3.69 -0.98
C ILE A 980 23.97 2.96 -1.44
N LEU A 981 24.49 2.04 -0.63
CA LEU A 981 25.74 1.35 -0.94
C LEU A 981 25.59 0.46 -2.16
N TYR A 982 24.43 -0.16 -2.34
CA TYR A 982 24.11 -0.95 -3.53
C TYR A 982 24.03 -0.07 -4.78
N LEU A 983 23.30 1.04 -4.70
CA LEU A 983 23.23 2.01 -5.78
C LEU A 983 24.62 2.56 -6.13
N MET A 984 25.45 2.87 -5.15
CA MET A 984 26.83 3.31 -5.37
C MET A 984 27.69 2.24 -6.05
N ALA A 985 27.51 0.96 -5.72
CA ALA A 985 28.21 -0.15 -6.37
C ALA A 985 27.78 -0.30 -7.84
N LEU A 986 26.48 -0.23 -8.11
CA LEU A 986 25.89 -0.28 -9.44
C LEU A 986 26.32 0.90 -10.31
N GLN A 987 26.36 2.07 -9.68
CA GLN A 987 26.76 3.33 -10.28
C GLN A 987 28.22 3.33 -10.73
N GLN A 988 29.14 2.54 -10.18
CA GLN A 988 30.51 2.49 -10.71
C GLN A 988 30.57 1.98 -12.17
N ARG A 989 29.54 1.25 -12.63
CA ARG A 989 29.43 0.75 -14.02
C ARG A 989 28.46 1.56 -14.88
N ALA A 990 27.49 2.26 -14.27
CA ALA A 990 26.46 2.99 -14.99
C ALA A 990 27.03 4.17 -15.80
N LYS A 991 26.86 4.15 -17.13
CA LYS A 991 27.36 5.15 -18.11
C LYS A 991 26.50 6.42 -18.19
N SER A 992 25.83 6.80 -17.11
CA SER A 992 25.05 8.04 -17.04
C SER A 992 25.98 9.25 -16.86
N PRO A 993 25.72 10.39 -17.53
CA PRO A 993 26.55 11.59 -17.44
C PRO A 993 26.42 12.34 -16.10
N PHE A 994 25.28 12.21 -15.42
CA PHE A 994 25.08 12.76 -14.08
C PHE A 994 24.13 11.89 -13.24
N ARG A 995 24.10 12.11 -11.93
CA ARG A 995 23.29 11.37 -10.96
C ARG A 995 22.67 12.31 -9.96
N VAL A 996 21.43 12.05 -9.55
CA VAL A 996 20.71 12.87 -8.57
C VAL A 996 20.14 12.01 -7.46
N VAL A 997 20.44 12.37 -6.22
CA VAL A 997 19.97 11.69 -5.02
C VAL A 997 19.36 12.71 -4.06
N ASP A 998 18.07 12.56 -3.76
CA ASP A 998 17.30 13.52 -2.96
C ASP A 998 16.92 12.97 -1.57
N GLU A 999 17.28 13.71 -0.53
CA GLU A 999 16.95 13.51 0.90
C GLU A 999 17.17 12.08 1.46
N ILE A 1000 18.14 11.34 0.91
CA ILE A 1000 18.40 9.93 1.25
C ILE A 1000 18.87 9.68 2.69
N ASN A 1001 19.20 10.72 3.44
CA ASN A 1001 19.64 10.69 4.83
C ASN A 1001 18.55 10.95 5.87
N GLN A 1002 17.28 10.99 5.44
CA GLN A 1002 16.15 10.95 6.36
C GLN A 1002 15.99 9.55 6.96
N GLY A 1003 15.84 9.47 8.29
CA GLY A 1003 15.74 8.19 9.01
C GLY A 1003 17.06 7.47 9.30
N MET A 1004 18.21 7.96 8.82
CA MET A 1004 19.54 7.47 9.22
C MET A 1004 20.01 8.12 10.53
N ASP A 1005 20.78 7.37 11.31
CA ASP A 1005 21.47 7.89 12.50
C ASP A 1005 22.72 8.70 12.10
N PRO A 1006 23.21 9.61 12.97
CA PRO A 1006 24.35 10.46 12.63
C PRO A 1006 25.64 9.69 12.29
N ARG A 1007 25.80 8.47 12.79
CA ARG A 1007 26.97 7.63 12.51
C ARG A 1007 26.93 7.12 11.09
N ASN A 1008 25.86 6.44 10.68
CA ASN A 1008 25.75 5.89 9.34
C ASN A 1008 25.71 6.99 8.27
N GLU A 1009 25.06 8.13 8.57
CA GLU A 1009 25.02 9.29 7.68
C GLU A 1009 26.42 9.84 7.37
N ARG A 1010 27.32 9.95 8.37
CA ARG A 1010 28.71 10.35 8.14
C ARG A 1010 29.47 9.36 7.27
N MET A 1011 29.27 8.07 7.50
CA MET A 1011 29.98 7.00 6.78
C MET A 1011 29.55 6.95 5.32
N VAL A 1012 28.24 7.05 5.05
CA VAL A 1012 27.69 7.16 3.70
C VAL A 1012 28.20 8.42 3.01
N HIS A 1013 28.20 9.57 3.69
CA HIS A 1013 28.72 10.83 3.13
C HIS A 1013 30.20 10.71 2.74
N GLN A 1014 31.04 10.19 3.65
CA GLN A 1014 32.46 10.00 3.37
C GLN A 1014 32.65 9.09 2.14
N ARG A 1015 31.93 7.98 2.08
CA ARG A 1015 32.03 7.06 0.95
C ARG A 1015 31.57 7.70 -0.35
N LEU A 1016 30.51 8.52 -0.29
CA LEU A 1016 30.01 9.24 -1.45
C LEU A 1016 31.06 10.20 -1.99
N VAL A 1017 31.72 10.97 -1.11
CA VAL A 1017 32.81 11.86 -1.48
C VAL A 1017 33.96 11.07 -2.11
N GLU A 1018 34.38 9.96 -1.51
CA GLU A 1018 35.47 9.11 -2.05
C GLU A 1018 35.18 8.53 -3.44
N VAL A 1019 33.92 8.21 -3.75
CA VAL A 1019 33.52 7.60 -5.03
C VAL A 1019 33.20 8.64 -6.09
N SER A 1020 32.63 9.79 -5.71
CA SER A 1020 32.18 10.83 -6.64
C SER A 1020 33.25 11.87 -6.97
N CYS A 1021 34.26 12.06 -6.12
CA CYS A 1021 35.33 13.04 -6.31
C CYS A 1021 36.62 12.38 -6.81
N ARG A 1022 36.55 11.63 -7.92
CA ARG A 1022 37.72 11.10 -8.63
C ARG A 1022 37.75 11.65 -10.06
N PRO A 1023 38.90 11.66 -10.73
CA PRO A 1023 38.95 11.90 -12.17
C PRO A 1023 38.04 10.89 -12.91
N ASP A 1024 37.40 11.32 -14.00
CA ASP A 1024 36.51 10.51 -14.85
C ASP A 1024 35.23 9.95 -14.19
N THR A 1025 34.78 10.54 -13.08
CA THR A 1025 33.48 10.19 -12.47
C THR A 1025 32.33 11.07 -12.95
N PRO A 1026 31.11 10.52 -13.12
CA PRO A 1026 29.92 11.31 -13.44
C PRO A 1026 29.60 12.38 -12.42
N GLN A 1027 29.01 13.47 -12.93
CA GLN A 1027 28.51 14.57 -12.11
C GLN A 1027 27.48 14.04 -11.11
N TYR A 1028 27.63 14.38 -9.83
CA TYR A 1028 26.77 13.84 -8.77
C TYR A 1028 26.03 14.98 -8.07
N PHE A 1029 24.72 14.86 -7.86
CA PHE A 1029 23.92 15.81 -7.10
C PHE A 1029 23.41 15.13 -5.85
N LEU A 1030 23.87 15.59 -4.69
CA LEU A 1030 23.39 15.16 -3.38
C LEU A 1030 22.54 16.28 -2.79
N VAL A 1031 21.25 16.03 -2.58
CA VAL A 1031 20.36 16.99 -1.90
C VAL A 1031 20.11 16.52 -0.48
N THR A 1032 20.41 17.39 0.49
CA THR A 1032 20.22 17.02 1.89
C THR A 1032 19.78 18.19 2.78
N PRO A 1033 18.81 17.97 3.69
CA PRO A 1033 18.40 18.98 4.66
C PRO A 1033 19.26 19.00 5.93
N LYS A 1034 20.05 17.96 6.20
CA LYS A 1034 20.84 17.81 7.42
C LYS A 1034 22.32 18.10 7.13
N LEU A 1035 22.92 18.92 7.98
CA LEU A 1035 24.36 19.15 8.01
C LEU A 1035 24.89 18.66 9.36
N LEU A 1036 25.52 17.50 9.35
CA LEU A 1036 26.23 17.03 10.53
C LEU A 1036 27.53 17.86 10.69
N PRO A 1037 27.94 18.19 11.93
CA PRO A 1037 29.25 18.79 12.16
C PRO A 1037 30.34 17.78 11.77
N ASN A 1038 31.47 18.30 11.24
CA ASN A 1038 32.66 17.53 10.88
C ASN A 1038 32.46 16.50 9.76
N LEU A 1039 31.70 16.85 8.71
CA LEU A 1039 31.67 16.08 7.47
C LEU A 1039 33.00 16.23 6.70
N VAL A 1040 33.35 15.20 5.94
CA VAL A 1040 34.52 15.20 5.05
C VAL A 1040 34.17 15.96 3.78
N TYR A 1041 34.94 16.99 3.42
CA TYR A 1041 34.78 17.74 2.18
C TYR A 1041 36.00 17.52 1.27
N HIS A 1042 35.80 17.65 -0.05
CA HIS A 1042 36.86 17.50 -1.05
C HIS A 1042 36.89 18.72 -1.97
N ASP A 1043 38.04 19.08 -2.54
CA ASP A 1043 38.20 20.30 -3.35
C ASP A 1043 37.39 20.27 -4.65
N MET A 1044 37.14 19.07 -5.19
CA MET A 1044 36.27 18.83 -6.36
C MET A 1044 34.76 18.92 -6.04
N MET A 1045 34.39 19.19 -4.78
CA MET A 1045 33.01 19.28 -4.34
C MET A 1045 32.51 20.73 -4.41
N LYS A 1046 31.33 20.93 -5.00
CA LYS A 1046 30.63 22.23 -5.03
C LYS A 1046 29.44 22.21 -4.09
N VAL A 1047 29.38 23.14 -3.16
CA VAL A 1047 28.25 23.28 -2.21
C VAL A 1047 27.33 24.40 -2.68
N LEU A 1048 26.05 24.07 -2.89
CA LEU A 1048 25.00 24.96 -3.34
C LEU A 1048 24.02 25.20 -2.18
N CYS A 1049 24.10 26.38 -1.56
CA CYS A 1049 23.26 26.74 -0.43
C CYS A 1049 21.98 27.42 -0.89
N ILE A 1050 20.83 26.84 -0.55
CA ILE A 1050 19.51 27.43 -0.80
C ILE A 1050 19.03 28.10 0.47
N PHE A 1051 18.82 29.41 0.36
CA PHE A 1051 18.23 30.23 1.41
C PHE A 1051 17.03 30.95 0.82
N ASN A 1052 15.85 30.67 1.37
CA ASN A 1052 14.57 31.23 0.96
C ASN A 1052 13.77 31.52 2.24
N GLY A 1053 13.45 32.78 2.52
CA GLY A 1053 12.73 33.20 3.71
C GLY A 1053 12.32 34.67 3.66
N GLU A 1054 11.30 35.04 4.45
CA GLU A 1054 10.68 36.39 4.44
C GLU A 1054 11.66 37.54 4.73
N TRP A 1055 12.75 37.26 5.45
CA TRP A 1055 13.75 38.25 5.89
C TRP A 1055 15.01 38.26 5.03
N GLN A 1056 14.95 37.69 3.82
CA GLN A 1056 16.10 37.63 2.92
C GLN A 1056 16.37 39.01 2.28
N PRO A 1057 17.59 39.55 2.38
CA PRO A 1057 17.94 40.78 1.68
C PRO A 1057 17.94 40.54 0.15
N GLU A 1058 17.50 41.53 -0.63
CA GLU A 1058 17.50 41.46 -2.11
C GLU A 1058 18.88 41.10 -2.69
N LYS A 1059 19.96 41.45 -1.99
CA LYS A 1059 21.33 41.07 -2.33
C LYS A 1059 22.07 40.56 -1.09
N PHE A 1060 22.47 39.28 -1.10
CA PHE A 1060 23.29 38.69 -0.04
C PHE A 1060 24.77 38.61 -0.45
N HIS A 1061 25.62 39.44 0.13
CA HIS A 1061 27.07 39.46 -0.15
C HIS A 1061 27.81 38.38 0.65
N ILE A 1062 27.80 37.13 0.15
CA ILE A 1062 28.46 35.98 0.82
C ILE A 1062 29.95 36.20 1.12
N LYS A 1063 30.70 36.82 0.21
CA LYS A 1063 32.12 37.15 0.43
C LYS A 1063 32.29 38.12 1.61
N GLY A 1064 31.38 39.08 1.78
CA GLY A 1064 31.38 40.03 2.90
C GLY A 1064 31.04 39.35 4.23
N PHE A 1065 30.00 38.51 4.22
CA PHE A 1065 29.60 37.70 5.38
C PHE A 1065 30.72 36.77 5.85
N LEU A 1066 31.36 36.04 4.94
CA LEU A 1066 32.48 35.14 5.27
C LEU A 1066 33.69 35.92 5.83
N ARG A 1067 33.98 37.12 5.31
CA ARG A 1067 35.04 37.98 5.87
C ARG A 1067 34.71 38.42 7.29
N GLN A 1068 33.49 38.90 7.55
CA GLN A 1068 33.06 39.30 8.89
C GLN A 1068 33.07 38.13 9.88
N ARG A 1069 32.62 36.95 9.44
CA ARG A 1069 32.61 35.75 10.28
C ARG A 1069 34.02 35.23 10.57
N LYS A 1070 34.94 35.26 9.59
CA LYS A 1070 36.36 34.97 9.82
C LYS A 1070 37.02 35.95 10.79
N LYS A 1071 36.58 37.22 10.83
CA LYS A 1071 37.03 38.20 11.85
C LYS A 1071 36.50 37.84 13.24
N LEU A 1072 35.24 37.44 13.36
CA LEU A 1072 34.61 37.05 14.63
C LEU A 1072 35.13 35.73 15.22
N VAL A 1073 35.68 34.82 14.40
CA VAL A 1073 36.27 33.55 14.87
C VAL A 1073 37.77 33.70 15.23
N LYS A 1074 38.40 34.78 14.78
CA LYS A 1074 39.79 35.13 15.14
C LYS A 1074 39.90 36.08 16.34
N ALA A 1075 38.79 36.66 16.78
CA ALA A 1075 38.64 37.39 18.04
C ALA A 1075 38.03 36.44 19.07
#